data_AF-A0A3A8P1V6-F1
#
_entry.id   AF-A0A3A8P1V6-F1
#
_cell.length_a   1.000
_cell.length_b   1.000
_cell.length_c   1.000
_cell.angle_alpha   90.00
_cell.angle_beta   90.00
_cell.angle_gamma   90.00
#
_symmetry.space_group_name_H-M   'P 1'
#
loop_
_entity.id
_entity.type
_entity.pdbx_description
1 polymer ?
#
loop_
_entity_poly.entity_id
_entity_poly.type
_entity_poly.pdbx_seq_one_letter_code
_entity_poly.pdbx_strand_id
1 'polypeptide(L)'
;MSFRATAEDPQDGGLQFSWTASTGTLGPAQQSATTSQRSWTAPACLNPKVTASFTVTAANDRDLSATARFSAVGIPDCPTWSPTGSMAKRRRVPEATLLLTGKVLVTGGPNGGEIPAMAELYDPATGLWTSTGSMAKGRYQHTATLLPSGKVLVTGGAGDSGLLATAEVYDPGTGLWTSAGSMASGRENHTATLLPSGKVLVMGGIVGGVPAATAEVFDPATGTWATTGSLSPGRYSHTATLLPTGKVLVTGGYGDESEPRATAGLYDPATGTWSATGSMGSSRGHHAATLLPTGRVLVTGGNGSSLSLALSEVYEPATGLWSSIASMPTGRSQHTATLLASGRVLVTGGQGGGGFLSTAEVYDPATNTWASTASMVTGRGSLSATLLPTGRVLVTGGMGDGGATLTAEVYDPGTGTWAPTGSMTSDRTEHTATLLPSGKVLVTGGRSGTNTYLATTEVHDPGTGVWLSTGSMVAGRSAHTATLLPSGKVLVTGGRNATVASLATTEVYEPVTGTWASTGSMATGRRQHTATLLPSGKVLVTGGQGPLATAEVHDPVTGLWTSTGSMATGRSAHTATLLPSGKVLVTGGSDGSVPLAIAEVYDPGTGTWNSVAGMATGRSVHTATLLPSGKVLVTGGYGSTFLATAEVYDPGTNAWASAGSLASDRYLHTTTLLPSGKVLVTGGYGSRGRLATAELYTPERRTWAVTGALSLNRESHTATLLPTGKVLVTGGAGNSGFLTLSELYVP
;
A
#
# COMPACT_ATOMS: atom_id res chain seq x y z
N MET A 1 20.65 -31.98 3.64
CA MET A 1 20.64 -33.37 4.15
C MET A 1 21.87 -34.10 3.65
N SER A 2 22.19 -35.29 4.19
CA SER A 2 23.23 -36.18 3.66
C SER A 2 22.64 -37.57 3.44
N PHE A 3 22.92 -38.16 2.28
CA PHE A 3 22.38 -39.43 1.84
C PHE A 3 23.51 -40.42 1.61
N ARG A 4 23.36 -41.64 2.11
CA ARG A 4 24.32 -42.74 1.98
C ARG A 4 23.65 -43.90 1.26
N ALA A 5 24.31 -44.44 0.25
CA ALA A 5 23.92 -45.65 -0.47
C ALA A 5 24.98 -46.74 -0.25
N THR A 6 24.54 -47.96 -0.01
CA THR A 6 25.38 -49.16 0.11
C THR A 6 24.93 -50.15 -0.94
N ALA A 7 25.86 -50.81 -1.61
CA ALA A 7 25.59 -51.86 -2.59
C ALA A 7 26.68 -52.93 -2.50
N GLU A 8 26.32 -54.14 -2.93
CA GLU A 8 27.14 -55.35 -2.83
C GLU A 8 27.06 -56.08 -4.18
N ASP A 9 28.21 -56.50 -4.71
CA ASP A 9 28.28 -57.38 -5.87
C ASP A 9 28.49 -58.82 -5.34
N PRO A 10 27.61 -59.79 -5.64
CA PRO A 10 27.77 -61.18 -5.21
C PRO A 10 29.05 -61.89 -5.70
N GLN A 11 29.85 -61.25 -6.54
CA GLN A 11 31.15 -61.73 -7.03
C GLN A 11 32.33 -60.89 -6.52
N ASP A 12 32.15 -60.09 -5.45
CA ASP A 12 33.14 -59.17 -4.87
C ASP A 12 33.72 -58.14 -5.87
N GLY A 13 32.93 -57.79 -6.90
CA GLY A 13 33.25 -56.76 -7.89
C GLY A 13 33.27 -55.34 -7.31
N GLY A 14 34.21 -54.51 -7.76
CA GLY A 14 34.32 -53.11 -7.34
C GLY A 14 33.24 -52.24 -7.97
N LEU A 15 32.50 -51.48 -7.15
CA LEU A 15 31.36 -50.67 -7.60
C LEU A 15 31.73 -49.19 -7.83
N GLN A 16 31.14 -48.59 -8.87
CA GLN A 16 31.14 -47.15 -9.13
C GLN A 16 29.74 -46.57 -8.92
N PHE A 17 29.64 -45.43 -8.24
CA PHE A 17 28.38 -44.76 -7.92
C PHE A 17 28.24 -43.44 -8.67
N SER A 18 27.15 -43.29 -9.42
CA SER A 18 26.74 -42.02 -10.02
C SER A 18 25.52 -41.46 -9.29
N TRP A 19 25.46 -40.12 -9.15
CA TRP A 19 24.38 -39.42 -8.45
C TRP A 19 23.83 -38.29 -9.32
N THR A 20 22.53 -38.27 -9.53
CA THR A 20 21.80 -37.18 -10.19
C THR A 20 20.66 -36.67 -9.30
N ALA A 21 20.28 -35.40 -9.46
CA ALA A 21 19.13 -34.80 -8.80
C ALA A 21 18.32 -33.99 -9.81
N SER A 22 16.98 -34.07 -9.75
CA SER A 22 16.10 -33.26 -10.60
C SER A 22 16.07 -31.79 -10.19
N THR A 23 16.47 -31.48 -8.96
CA THR A 23 16.59 -30.12 -8.42
C THR A 23 17.47 -30.10 -7.16
N GLY A 24 17.85 -28.91 -6.70
CA GLY A 24 18.78 -28.70 -5.58
C GLY A 24 20.23 -29.04 -5.94
N THR A 25 21.15 -28.75 -5.03
CA THR A 25 22.59 -28.85 -5.29
C THR A 25 23.17 -30.06 -4.56
N LEU A 26 23.82 -30.96 -5.31
CA LEU A 26 24.61 -32.06 -4.74
C LEU A 26 26.01 -31.56 -4.38
N GLY A 27 26.40 -31.74 -3.12
CA GLY A 27 27.71 -31.35 -2.60
C GLY A 27 28.82 -32.36 -2.91
N PRO A 28 29.95 -32.34 -2.17
CA PRO A 28 31.03 -33.30 -2.35
C PRO A 28 30.55 -34.75 -2.21
N ALA A 29 31.31 -35.67 -2.81
CA ALA A 29 30.99 -37.09 -2.85
C ALA A 29 32.07 -37.94 -2.18
N GLN A 30 31.64 -38.99 -1.50
CA GLN A 30 32.47 -40.05 -0.95
C GLN A 30 32.26 -41.32 -1.79
N GLN A 31 33.31 -42.10 -2.01
CA GLN A 31 33.21 -43.49 -2.46
C GLN A 31 34.09 -44.39 -1.58
N SER A 32 33.62 -45.61 -1.37
CA SER A 32 34.41 -46.81 -1.10
C SER A 32 33.97 -47.89 -2.10
N ALA A 33 34.59 -49.07 -2.08
CA ALA A 33 34.24 -50.17 -2.99
C ALA A 33 32.76 -50.63 -2.91
N THR A 34 32.06 -50.35 -1.80
CA THR A 34 30.67 -50.81 -1.54
C THR A 34 29.74 -49.69 -1.08
N THR A 35 30.22 -48.45 -0.93
CA THR A 35 29.43 -47.36 -0.35
C THR A 35 29.69 -46.00 -0.98
N SER A 36 28.66 -45.18 -1.13
CA SER A 36 28.79 -43.78 -1.51
C SER A 36 27.90 -42.87 -0.67
N GLN A 37 28.33 -41.62 -0.47
CA GLN A 37 27.59 -40.61 0.29
C GLN A 37 27.73 -39.24 -0.36
N ARG A 38 26.64 -38.47 -0.43
CA ARG A 38 26.63 -37.06 -0.84
C ARG A 38 25.78 -36.21 0.10
N SER A 39 26.15 -34.95 0.28
CA SER A 39 25.22 -33.94 0.78
C SER A 39 24.32 -33.43 -0.35
N TRP A 40 23.08 -33.08 -0.01
CA TRP A 40 22.14 -32.41 -0.91
C TRP A 40 21.51 -31.21 -0.20
N THR A 41 21.57 -30.07 -0.87
CA THR A 41 20.92 -28.83 -0.46
C THR A 41 19.65 -28.66 -1.28
N ALA A 42 18.52 -28.74 -0.60
CA ALA A 42 17.20 -28.55 -1.20
C ALA A 42 17.04 -27.11 -1.75
N PRO A 43 16.27 -26.90 -2.83
CA PRO A 43 15.81 -25.57 -3.22
C PRO A 43 14.84 -24.99 -2.18
N ALA A 44 14.64 -23.67 -2.20
CA ALA A 44 13.78 -22.97 -1.24
C ALA A 44 12.28 -23.26 -1.42
N CYS A 45 11.83 -23.51 -2.64
CA CYS A 45 10.50 -24.01 -2.98
C CYS A 45 10.57 -24.89 -4.24
N LEU A 46 9.52 -25.65 -4.54
CA LEU A 46 9.38 -26.48 -5.75
C LEU A 46 8.32 -25.90 -6.68
N ASN A 47 8.46 -26.00 -8.00
CA ASN A 47 7.32 -25.64 -8.87
C ASN A 47 6.14 -26.60 -8.59
N PRO A 48 4.87 -26.15 -8.63
CA PRO A 48 3.74 -26.99 -8.27
C PRO A 48 3.71 -28.25 -9.14
N LYS A 49 3.49 -29.40 -8.51
CA LYS A 49 3.52 -30.74 -9.14
C LYS A 49 4.91 -31.24 -9.58
N VAL A 50 6.00 -30.51 -9.31
CA VAL A 50 7.37 -31.00 -9.51
C VAL A 50 7.86 -31.72 -8.25
N THR A 51 8.03 -33.03 -8.34
CA THR A 51 8.67 -33.81 -7.27
C THR A 51 10.19 -33.69 -7.36
N ALA A 52 10.82 -33.12 -6.33
CA ALA A 52 12.26 -33.18 -6.16
C ALA A 52 12.68 -34.64 -5.98
N SER A 53 13.57 -35.14 -6.82
CA SER A 53 14.06 -36.51 -6.77
C SER A 53 15.56 -36.58 -6.98
N PHE A 54 16.17 -37.60 -6.40
CA PHE A 54 17.59 -37.91 -6.59
C PHE A 54 17.75 -39.40 -6.81
N THR A 55 18.59 -39.73 -7.78
CA THR A 55 18.85 -41.07 -8.26
C THR A 55 20.30 -41.40 -8.00
N VAL A 56 20.53 -42.54 -7.35
CA VAL A 56 21.86 -43.15 -7.25
C VAL A 56 21.87 -44.45 -8.05
N THR A 57 22.88 -44.60 -8.90
CA THR A 57 23.11 -45.82 -9.68
C THR A 57 24.49 -46.36 -9.34
N ALA A 58 24.52 -47.59 -8.82
CA ALA A 58 25.74 -48.36 -8.63
C ALA A 58 25.92 -49.28 -9.85
N ALA A 59 27.12 -49.34 -10.41
CA ALA A 59 27.48 -50.21 -11.53
C ALA A 59 28.80 -50.94 -11.25
N ASN A 60 28.93 -52.18 -11.73
CA ASN A 60 30.17 -52.95 -11.70
C ASN A 60 30.93 -52.88 -13.04
N ASP A 61 32.06 -53.58 -13.10
CA ASP A 61 32.95 -53.72 -14.25
C ASP A 61 32.41 -54.57 -15.42
N ARG A 62 31.20 -55.14 -15.28
CA ARG A 62 30.51 -55.97 -16.27
C ARG A 62 29.22 -55.31 -16.80
N ASP A 63 29.12 -53.98 -16.66
CA ASP A 63 27.96 -53.15 -17.02
C ASP A 63 26.62 -53.53 -16.33
N LEU A 64 26.66 -54.35 -15.28
CA LEU A 64 25.49 -54.62 -14.45
C LEU A 64 25.30 -53.46 -13.47
N SER A 65 24.07 -52.96 -13.35
CA SER A 65 23.76 -51.81 -12.51
C SER A 65 22.46 -51.96 -11.71
N ALA A 66 22.47 -51.37 -10.52
CA ALA A 66 21.31 -51.23 -9.65
C ALA A 66 21.06 -49.75 -9.37
N THR A 67 19.80 -49.32 -9.45
CA THR A 67 19.40 -47.91 -9.30
C THR A 67 18.38 -47.75 -8.20
N ALA A 68 18.66 -46.87 -7.24
CA ALA A 68 17.70 -46.42 -6.24
C ALA A 68 17.28 -44.98 -6.53
N ARG A 69 15.97 -44.71 -6.46
CA ARG A 69 15.37 -43.38 -6.60
C ARG A 69 14.71 -42.97 -5.30
N PHE A 70 14.97 -41.75 -4.89
CA PHE A 70 14.37 -41.13 -3.72
C PHE A 70 13.65 -39.85 -4.15
N SER A 71 12.51 -39.56 -3.51
CA SER A 71 11.78 -38.31 -3.67
C SER A 71 11.85 -37.53 -2.35
N ALA A 72 12.24 -36.26 -2.41
CA ALA A 72 12.11 -35.37 -1.26
C ALA A 72 10.67 -34.85 -1.16
N VAL A 73 10.17 -34.83 0.08
CA VAL A 73 8.82 -34.37 0.45
C VAL A 73 8.91 -33.26 1.49
N GLY A 74 7.88 -32.43 1.62
CA GLY A 74 7.81 -31.34 2.61
C GLY A 74 8.59 -30.06 2.25
N ILE A 75 9.20 -29.99 1.07
CA ILE A 75 9.71 -28.73 0.48
C ILE A 75 8.51 -28.06 -0.22
N PRO A 76 8.22 -26.78 0.04
CA PRO A 76 6.90 -26.21 -0.26
C PRO A 76 6.76 -25.74 -1.72
N ASP A 77 5.56 -25.86 -2.31
CA ASP A 77 5.27 -25.48 -3.71
C ASP A 77 5.26 -23.94 -3.91
N CYS A 78 5.99 -23.41 -4.90
CA CYS A 78 6.00 -22.01 -5.31
C CYS A 78 4.68 -21.68 -6.07
N PRO A 79 3.84 -20.72 -5.66
CA PRO A 79 2.59 -20.41 -6.38
C PRO A 79 2.80 -19.96 -7.85
N THR A 80 1.86 -20.33 -8.73
CA THR A 80 1.86 -20.03 -10.17
C THR A 80 0.47 -19.66 -10.68
N TRP A 81 0.42 -19.03 -11.86
CA TRP A 81 -0.72 -18.26 -12.38
C TRP A 81 -1.53 -19.01 -13.47
N SER A 82 -2.71 -18.50 -13.84
CA SER A 82 -3.59 -19.05 -14.90
C SER A 82 -4.65 -18.05 -15.39
N PRO A 83 -5.37 -18.28 -16.51
CA PRO A 83 -6.37 -17.35 -17.07
C PRO A 83 -7.85 -17.71 -16.81
N THR A 84 -8.75 -16.71 -16.77
CA THR A 84 -10.23 -16.85 -16.92
C THR A 84 -10.81 -15.68 -17.79
N GLY A 85 -11.89 -14.96 -17.44
CA GLY A 85 -12.41 -13.83 -18.23
C GLY A 85 -13.73 -13.16 -17.78
N SER A 86 -14.10 -12.11 -18.55
CA SER A 86 -15.29 -11.22 -18.42
C SER A 86 -15.32 -10.22 -17.25
N MET A 87 -15.62 -8.95 -17.56
CA MET A 87 -15.90 -7.79 -16.68
C MET A 87 -16.40 -6.65 -17.59
N ALA A 88 -16.31 -5.37 -17.20
CA ALA A 88 -16.38 -4.23 -18.13
C ALA A 88 -15.57 -2.99 -17.71
N LYS A 89 -15.79 -2.45 -16.52
CA LYS A 89 -15.37 -1.09 -16.14
C LYS A 89 -13.88 -0.96 -15.78
N ARG A 90 -13.07 -0.97 -16.84
CA ARG A 90 -11.62 -0.72 -16.92
C ARG A 90 -11.14 0.54 -16.16
N ARG A 91 -9.90 0.55 -15.63
CA ARG A 91 -9.48 1.37 -14.45
C ARG A 91 -7.97 1.77 -14.39
N ARG A 92 -7.43 2.15 -13.22
CA ARG A 92 -5.99 2.50 -12.94
C ARG A 92 -5.63 2.14 -11.48
N VAL A 93 -4.36 2.32 -11.12
CA VAL A 93 -3.78 2.40 -9.76
C VAL A 93 -4.80 2.80 -8.68
N PRO A 94 -5.05 1.92 -7.69
CA PRO A 94 -5.93 2.20 -6.56
C PRO A 94 -5.26 2.04 -5.18
N GLU A 95 -6.03 2.15 -4.08
CA GLU A 95 -5.71 1.67 -2.71
C GLU A 95 -6.88 0.83 -2.09
N ALA A 96 -6.92 0.56 -0.78
CA ALA A 96 -8.01 -0.11 -0.04
C ALA A 96 -8.20 0.46 1.39
N THR A 97 -9.01 -0.18 2.25
CA THR A 97 -9.29 0.29 3.63
C THR A 97 -9.62 -0.86 4.60
N LEU A 98 -9.63 -0.62 5.91
CA LEU A 98 -10.11 -1.54 6.97
C LEU A 98 -11.30 -0.92 7.73
N LEU A 99 -12.43 -1.63 7.79
CA LEU A 99 -13.68 -1.24 8.48
C LEU A 99 -14.47 -2.50 8.92
N LEU A 100 -15.74 -2.67 8.51
CA LEU A 100 -16.69 -3.74 8.94
C LEU A 100 -17.33 -4.42 7.70
N THR A 101 -18.50 -5.06 7.85
CA THR A 101 -19.47 -5.51 6.80
C THR A 101 -19.06 -6.47 5.68
N GLY A 102 -17.88 -6.33 5.08
CA GLY A 102 -17.51 -6.99 3.83
C GLY A 102 -17.89 -6.23 2.55
N LYS A 103 -18.31 -4.97 2.68
CA LYS A 103 -18.54 -4.01 1.59
C LYS A 103 -17.26 -3.71 0.78
N VAL A 104 -17.42 -3.38 -0.50
CA VAL A 104 -16.35 -2.77 -1.32
C VAL A 104 -16.90 -1.46 -1.91
N LEU A 105 -16.09 -0.41 -2.04
CA LEU A 105 -16.53 0.92 -2.52
C LEU A 105 -15.89 1.39 -3.84
N VAL A 106 -14.93 0.61 -4.37
CA VAL A 106 -13.92 1.03 -5.37
C VAL A 106 -14.26 2.26 -6.23
N THR A 107 -13.61 3.40 -5.91
CA THR A 107 -14.23 4.74 -5.85
C THR A 107 -13.95 5.79 -6.96
N GLY A 108 -13.23 5.56 -8.08
CA GLY A 108 -12.83 6.74 -8.88
C GLY A 108 -12.25 6.73 -10.30
N GLY A 109 -11.69 7.92 -10.65
CA GLY A 109 -10.37 8.15 -11.28
C GLY A 109 -10.24 8.68 -12.72
N PRO A 110 -9.12 9.36 -13.11
CA PRO A 110 -8.90 10.23 -14.28
C PRO A 110 -9.45 9.90 -15.71
N ASN A 111 -8.58 9.78 -16.72
CA ASN A 111 -8.87 10.20 -18.10
C ASN A 111 -9.30 11.69 -18.23
N GLY A 112 -10.37 12.01 -18.97
CA GLY A 112 -10.66 13.26 -19.71
C GLY A 112 -10.88 14.57 -18.93
N GLY A 113 -11.98 15.30 -19.22
CA GLY A 113 -12.22 16.69 -18.77
C GLY A 113 -13.08 16.86 -17.51
N GLU A 114 -14.38 16.54 -17.59
CA GLU A 114 -15.45 16.73 -16.59
C GLU A 114 -15.24 15.89 -15.29
N ILE A 115 -16.24 15.67 -14.41
CA ILE A 115 -16.22 14.60 -13.37
C ILE A 115 -17.64 13.99 -13.15
N PRO A 116 -17.83 12.65 -13.22
CA PRO A 116 -19.08 11.94 -12.96
C PRO A 116 -18.99 10.99 -11.75
N ALA A 117 -19.99 10.11 -11.57
CA ALA A 117 -20.08 9.19 -10.43
C ALA A 117 -20.10 7.68 -10.77
N MET A 118 -20.08 7.30 -12.04
CA MET A 118 -20.12 5.93 -12.60
C MET A 118 -19.85 4.79 -11.59
N ALA A 119 -20.89 4.08 -11.16
CA ALA A 119 -20.89 3.28 -9.92
C ALA A 119 -21.31 1.81 -10.16
N GLU A 120 -21.52 1.01 -9.10
CA GLU A 120 -22.25 -0.28 -9.08
C GLU A 120 -22.44 -0.87 -7.64
N LEU A 121 -23.70 -1.02 -7.21
CA LEU A 121 -24.15 -1.51 -5.88
C LEU A 121 -24.27 -3.04 -5.91
N TYR A 122 -23.13 -3.70 -6.16
CA TYR A 122 -22.98 -5.16 -6.16
C TYR A 122 -23.37 -5.83 -4.82
N ASP A 123 -23.40 -7.15 -4.85
CA ASP A 123 -23.29 -8.05 -3.70
C ASP A 123 -22.23 -9.13 -4.02
N PRO A 124 -21.84 -10.05 -3.10
CA PRO A 124 -20.63 -10.89 -3.24
C PRO A 124 -20.72 -12.05 -4.26
N ALA A 125 -21.47 -11.85 -5.36
CA ALA A 125 -21.80 -12.74 -6.48
C ALA A 125 -22.57 -14.02 -6.07
N THR A 126 -23.91 -14.05 -6.01
CA THR A 126 -24.95 -13.07 -6.42
C THR A 126 -25.11 -12.80 -7.92
N GLY A 127 -26.35 -12.53 -8.37
CA GLY A 127 -26.74 -12.50 -9.79
C GLY A 127 -27.24 -11.18 -10.37
N LEU A 128 -28.43 -10.69 -10.00
CA LEU A 128 -29.26 -9.81 -10.86
C LEU A 128 -29.89 -8.56 -10.17
N TRP A 129 -30.73 -7.78 -10.89
CA TRP A 129 -30.33 -6.44 -11.52
C TRP A 129 -31.28 -5.35 -10.84
N THR A 130 -30.81 -4.13 -10.53
CA THR A 130 -31.54 -2.82 -10.52
C THR A 130 -30.59 -1.60 -10.61
N SER A 131 -30.96 -0.34 -10.27
CA SER A 131 -29.99 0.79 -10.25
C SER A 131 -30.37 1.95 -9.29
N THR A 132 -29.38 2.78 -8.91
CA THR A 132 -29.49 3.93 -7.97
C THR A 132 -28.33 4.95 -8.14
N GLY A 133 -28.16 5.90 -7.21
CA GLY A 133 -26.90 6.41 -6.62
C GLY A 133 -25.92 7.22 -7.48
N SER A 134 -25.28 8.23 -6.85
CA SER A 134 -24.14 9.03 -7.40
C SER A 134 -23.27 9.64 -6.28
N MET A 135 -22.35 10.59 -6.59
CA MET A 135 -21.45 11.27 -5.62
C MET A 135 -21.37 12.81 -5.89
N ALA A 136 -20.46 13.61 -5.31
CA ALA A 136 -20.55 15.10 -5.32
C ALA A 136 -19.51 15.93 -6.15
N LYS A 137 -19.80 16.31 -7.41
CA LYS A 137 -19.13 17.27 -8.33
C LYS A 137 -17.63 17.14 -8.66
N GLY A 138 -16.71 16.90 -7.73
CA GLY A 138 -15.32 16.62 -8.11
C GLY A 138 -14.30 16.20 -7.04
N ARG A 139 -13.32 15.36 -7.43
CA ARG A 139 -11.95 15.14 -6.85
C ARG A 139 -11.36 13.83 -7.41
N TYR A 140 -10.02 13.68 -7.52
CA TYR A 140 -9.33 12.40 -7.83
C TYR A 140 -7.98 12.19 -7.06
N GLN A 141 -7.37 11.00 -7.21
CA GLN A 141 -6.26 10.36 -6.43
C GLN A 141 -6.58 9.97 -4.97
N HIS A 142 -6.17 8.78 -4.53
CA HIS A 142 -6.74 8.05 -3.37
C HIS A 142 -5.70 7.41 -2.42
N THR A 143 -5.97 7.41 -1.10
CA THR A 143 -5.21 6.72 0.00
C THR A 143 -6.11 6.53 1.26
N ALA A 144 -6.00 5.45 2.06
CA ALA A 144 -6.95 5.18 3.20
C ALA A 144 -6.50 4.14 4.28
N THR A 145 -7.09 4.12 5.50
CA THR A 145 -6.73 3.12 6.57
C THR A 145 -7.80 2.70 7.61
N LEU A 146 -7.79 3.15 8.88
CA LEU A 146 -8.46 2.49 10.03
C LEU A 146 -8.65 3.37 11.30
N LEU A 147 -9.74 3.15 12.06
CA LEU A 147 -10.01 3.50 13.48
C LEU A 147 -11.03 2.47 14.03
N PRO A 148 -11.43 2.50 15.33
CA PRO A 148 -12.89 2.37 15.69
C PRO A 148 -13.43 3.22 17.03
N SER A 149 -15.05 4.77 17.54
CA SER A 149 -16.27 5.58 17.18
C SER A 149 -16.11 7.06 16.78
N GLY A 150 -17.16 7.62 16.14
CA GLY A 150 -17.22 9.05 15.78
C GLY A 150 -18.05 9.32 14.52
N LYS A 151 -17.49 10.07 13.57
CA LYS A 151 -17.99 10.19 12.19
C LYS A 151 -16.97 9.64 11.19
N VAL A 152 -17.13 8.37 10.80
CA VAL A 152 -16.33 7.57 9.85
C VAL A 152 -15.75 8.45 8.74
N LEU A 153 -14.45 8.74 8.82
CA LEU A 153 -13.85 9.83 8.06
C LEU A 153 -13.37 9.36 6.68
N VAL A 154 -13.67 10.20 5.71
CA VAL A 154 -13.39 10.16 4.29
C VAL A 154 -13.08 11.61 3.85
N THR A 155 -12.24 11.85 2.83
CA THR A 155 -12.02 13.23 2.31
C THR A 155 -11.33 13.33 0.94
N GLY A 156 -11.74 14.31 0.13
CA GLY A 156 -10.92 15.29 -0.62
C GLY A 156 -9.84 14.89 -1.65
N GLY A 157 -9.44 15.81 -2.55
CA GLY A 157 -8.38 15.59 -3.57
C GLY A 157 -8.22 16.69 -4.64
N ALA A 158 -7.73 16.30 -5.83
CA ALA A 158 -7.30 17.18 -6.92
C ALA A 158 -8.42 17.73 -7.85
N GLY A 159 -8.28 18.97 -8.36
CA GLY A 159 -9.24 19.64 -9.29
C GLY A 159 -9.64 21.11 -8.94
N ASP A 160 -10.90 21.49 -9.24
CA ASP A 160 -11.57 22.82 -9.27
C ASP A 160 -10.65 24.07 -9.21
N SER A 161 -10.55 24.87 -8.14
CA SER A 161 -10.96 24.57 -6.76
C SER A 161 -12.33 25.10 -6.30
N GLY A 162 -12.88 26.18 -6.88
CA GLY A 162 -14.28 26.65 -6.67
C GLY A 162 -14.47 28.11 -6.23
N LEU A 163 -15.33 28.37 -5.24
CA LEU A 163 -15.45 29.67 -4.53
C LEU A 163 -16.00 29.48 -3.09
N LEU A 164 -15.10 29.34 -2.09
CA LEU A 164 -15.39 29.47 -0.66
C LEU A 164 -16.08 28.28 0.09
N ALA A 165 -16.01 27.01 -0.32
CA ALA A 165 -16.57 25.85 0.43
C ALA A 165 -15.97 24.45 0.09
N THR A 166 -16.36 23.37 0.82
CA THR A 166 -16.66 21.98 0.32
C THR A 166 -16.67 20.93 1.45
N ALA A 167 -17.74 20.14 1.53
CA ALA A 167 -17.73 18.78 2.07
C ALA A 167 -18.66 17.88 1.26
N GLU A 168 -18.66 16.57 1.48
CA GLU A 168 -19.92 15.86 1.70
C GLU A 168 -19.83 15.11 3.04
N VAL A 169 -20.88 14.40 3.46
CA VAL A 169 -20.91 13.73 4.77
C VAL A 169 -21.42 12.30 4.67
N TYR A 170 -22.33 12.00 3.73
CA TYR A 170 -23.08 10.74 3.67
C TYR A 170 -23.71 10.39 5.05
N ASP A 171 -24.29 9.20 5.17
CA ASP A 171 -24.75 8.49 6.37
C ASP A 171 -25.63 7.30 5.93
N PRO A 172 -25.98 6.29 6.79
CA PRO A 172 -26.25 4.87 6.28
C PRO A 172 -28.86 3.47 5.64
N GLY A 173 -30.19 3.82 5.53
CA GLY A 173 -31.12 4.85 6.01
C GLY A 173 -32.02 5.46 4.93
N THR A 174 -32.77 6.49 5.32
CA THR A 174 -33.72 7.25 4.47
C THR A 174 -33.02 8.08 3.39
N GLY A 175 -32.09 8.96 3.75
CA GLY A 175 -31.16 9.63 2.82
C GLY A 175 -31.44 11.11 2.54
N LEU A 176 -30.81 12.01 3.29
CA LEU A 176 -31.22 13.43 3.40
C LEU A 176 -30.59 14.43 2.39
N TRP A 177 -29.35 14.22 1.95
CA TRP A 177 -28.46 15.21 1.30
C TRP A 177 -28.44 16.63 1.91
N THR A 178 -28.65 16.77 3.23
CA THR A 178 -28.69 18.08 3.92
C THR A 178 -27.29 18.69 4.10
N SER A 179 -27.18 20.02 4.12
CA SER A 179 -25.90 20.72 3.93
C SER A 179 -25.43 21.59 5.11
N ALA A 180 -24.12 21.87 5.17
CA ALA A 180 -23.48 22.68 6.21
C ALA A 180 -22.15 23.33 5.76
N GLY A 181 -21.05 22.58 5.64
CA GLY A 181 -19.73 23.15 5.33
C GLY A 181 -18.49 22.41 5.84
N SER A 182 -17.42 23.18 6.06
CA SER A 182 -16.02 22.74 6.16
C SER A 182 -15.10 23.91 6.63
N MET A 183 -13.79 23.70 6.75
CA MET A 183 -12.81 24.50 7.53
C MET A 183 -12.26 25.78 6.83
N ALA A 184 -10.96 26.14 7.01
CA ALA A 184 -10.36 27.40 6.55
C ALA A 184 -9.07 27.29 5.68
N SER A 185 -8.66 26.09 5.23
CA SER A 185 -7.61 25.95 4.17
C SER A 185 -7.65 24.62 3.41
N GLY A 186 -7.36 24.63 2.10
CA GLY A 186 -7.37 23.45 1.22
C GLY A 186 -6.00 23.01 0.67
N ARG A 187 -5.68 21.71 0.74
CA ARG A 187 -4.32 21.09 0.78
C ARG A 187 -4.32 19.55 0.61
N GLU A 188 -3.39 18.92 -0.15
CA GLU A 188 -3.39 17.45 -0.46
C GLU A 188 -2.07 16.67 -0.45
N ASN A 189 -2.16 15.36 -0.20
CA ASN A 189 -1.16 14.27 -0.19
C ASN A 189 -0.56 13.89 1.19
N HIS A 190 -1.04 12.79 1.78
CA HIS A 190 -0.27 11.89 2.67
C HIS A 190 -0.84 10.46 2.66
N THR A 191 -0.04 9.47 3.10
CA THR A 191 -0.28 8.02 2.96
C THR A 191 -1.00 7.34 4.14
N ALA A 192 -1.42 6.08 3.93
CA ALA A 192 -2.08 5.16 4.88
C ALA A 192 -1.27 4.86 6.17
N THR A 193 -1.91 4.75 7.35
CA THR A 193 -1.23 4.59 8.67
C THR A 193 -2.15 4.19 9.84
N LEU A 194 -1.57 3.69 10.95
CA LEU A 194 -2.24 3.61 12.26
C LEU A 194 -1.26 3.80 13.46
N LEU A 195 -1.72 4.28 14.64
CA LEU A 195 -0.93 4.89 15.74
C LEU A 195 -1.44 4.51 17.19
N PRO A 196 -0.90 5.06 18.32
CA PRO A 196 -1.19 4.54 19.68
C PRO A 196 -2.11 5.33 20.64
N SER A 197 -1.81 6.57 21.02
CA SER A 197 -2.05 7.02 22.41
C SER A 197 -3.03 8.20 22.65
N GLY A 198 -2.65 9.43 22.32
CA GLY A 198 -3.32 10.68 22.75
C GLY A 198 -4.62 11.05 22.01
N LYS A 199 -4.59 12.14 21.23
CA LYS A 199 -5.67 12.59 20.32
C LYS A 199 -5.82 11.61 19.15
N VAL A 200 -5.67 12.05 17.90
CA VAL A 200 -5.37 11.20 16.73
C VAL A 200 -4.19 11.85 15.98
N LEU A 201 -3.88 11.45 14.74
CA LEU A 201 -2.97 12.13 13.82
C LEU A 201 -3.34 11.67 12.40
N VAL A 202 -3.78 12.55 11.49
CA VAL A 202 -4.10 12.30 10.06
C VAL A 202 -3.52 13.44 9.23
N MET A 203 -2.21 13.56 9.32
CA MET A 203 -1.52 14.83 9.22
C MET A 203 -0.59 14.88 7.98
N GLY A 204 -0.90 15.76 7.02
CA GLY A 204 -0.01 16.29 5.97
C GLY A 204 0.57 17.66 6.35
N GLY A 205 1.27 18.37 5.45
CA GLY A 205 2.11 19.51 5.84
C GLY A 205 2.35 20.69 4.89
N ILE A 206 1.49 21.01 3.90
CA ILE A 206 1.60 22.21 3.02
C ILE A 206 0.26 22.56 2.28
N VAL A 207 0.20 23.53 1.33
CA VAL A 207 -1.04 24.15 0.74
C VAL A 207 -1.13 24.42 -0.81
N GLY A 208 -0.53 25.49 -1.42
CA GLY A 208 -0.73 25.86 -2.87
C GLY A 208 0.43 26.50 -3.70
N GLY A 209 1.31 25.71 -4.31
CA GLY A 209 2.47 26.15 -5.12
C GLY A 209 3.85 25.68 -4.60
N VAL A 210 4.42 26.43 -3.63
CA VAL A 210 5.77 26.24 -2.99
C VAL A 210 5.66 26.40 -1.45
N PRO A 211 6.60 26.02 -0.57
CA PRO A 211 6.24 25.41 0.73
C PRO A 211 6.01 26.34 1.95
N ALA A 212 5.50 25.76 3.05
CA ALA A 212 5.30 26.40 4.37
C ALA A 212 5.20 25.40 5.57
N ALA A 213 4.00 25.01 6.02
CA ALA A 213 3.72 24.23 7.25
C ALA A 213 2.39 23.45 7.16
N THR A 214 1.88 22.84 8.27
CA THR A 214 0.46 22.72 8.75
C THR A 214 0.22 21.54 9.72
N ALA A 215 -0.26 21.75 10.96
CA ALA A 215 -0.43 20.72 12.02
C ALA A 215 -1.87 20.62 12.63
N GLU A 216 -2.87 20.29 11.80
CA GLU A 216 -4.34 20.32 12.05
C GLU A 216 -4.89 19.41 13.15
N VAL A 217 -6.04 19.77 13.73
CA VAL A 217 -6.60 19.15 14.95
C VAL A 217 -8.14 18.91 14.92
N PHE A 218 -8.73 18.10 14.01
CA PHE A 218 -10.09 17.55 14.22
C PHE A 218 -10.16 16.78 15.57
N ASP A 219 -10.96 17.22 16.56
CA ASP A 219 -10.99 16.66 17.93
C ASP A 219 -12.32 15.99 18.42
N PRO A 220 -13.24 15.54 17.53
CA PRO A 220 -14.50 14.85 17.88
C PRO A 220 -15.22 15.06 19.24
N ALA A 221 -15.77 16.25 19.45
CA ALA A 221 -16.91 16.56 20.34
C ALA A 221 -17.98 17.43 19.65
N THR A 222 -17.65 18.66 19.24
CA THR A 222 -18.52 19.65 18.57
C THR A 222 -18.18 19.87 17.08
N GLY A 223 -17.46 20.94 16.75
CA GLY A 223 -16.90 21.23 15.41
C GLY A 223 -16.08 22.53 15.27
N THR A 224 -15.62 23.17 16.36
CA THR A 224 -15.09 24.56 16.39
C THR A 224 -13.71 24.79 15.74
N TRP A 225 -13.46 26.02 15.24
CA TRP A 225 -12.21 26.47 14.61
C TRP A 225 -11.23 27.11 15.63
N ALA A 226 -10.72 26.31 16.57
CA ALA A 226 -9.79 26.75 17.63
C ALA A 226 -8.30 26.60 17.26
N THR A 227 -7.89 27.08 16.08
CA THR A 227 -6.52 26.95 15.52
C THR A 227 -5.41 27.35 16.51
N THR A 228 -4.32 26.57 16.57
CA THR A 228 -3.21 26.76 17.55
C THR A 228 -1.85 27.13 16.93
N GLY A 229 -0.89 27.54 17.77
CA GLY A 229 0.41 28.10 17.40
C GLY A 229 1.48 27.12 16.91
N SER A 230 2.59 27.66 16.38
CA SER A 230 3.71 26.90 15.79
C SER A 230 4.96 27.76 15.54
N LEU A 231 6.02 27.17 14.96
CA LEU A 231 7.25 27.83 14.47
C LEU A 231 7.79 27.15 13.20
N SER A 232 8.69 27.78 12.44
CA SER A 232 9.59 27.05 11.51
C SER A 232 10.72 26.32 12.27
N PRO A 233 11.46 25.33 11.70
CA PRO A 233 11.38 24.73 10.36
C PRO A 233 10.07 24.00 9.97
N GLY A 234 10.04 23.36 8.81
CA GLY A 234 8.87 22.74 8.17
C GLY A 234 8.35 21.45 8.83
N ARG A 235 7.48 20.73 8.08
CA ARG A 235 7.19 19.27 8.14
C ARG A 235 6.12 18.88 7.07
N TYR A 236 6.05 17.64 6.55
CA TYR A 236 5.19 17.16 5.42
C TYR A 236 5.38 15.66 5.06
N SER A 237 4.37 14.81 5.32
CA SER A 237 4.09 13.42 4.82
C SER A 237 5.20 12.33 4.86
N HIS A 238 4.99 11.25 5.64
CA HIS A 238 6.06 10.40 6.23
C HIS A 238 5.78 8.85 6.25
N THR A 239 6.60 8.00 6.91
CA THR A 239 6.50 6.51 6.97
C THR A 239 5.53 5.82 7.94
N ALA A 240 4.54 5.12 7.36
CA ALA A 240 3.67 4.18 8.07
C ALA A 240 4.35 2.90 8.57
N THR A 241 3.90 2.32 9.69
CA THR A 241 4.03 0.87 10.03
C THR A 241 3.08 0.48 11.20
N LEU A 242 3.37 -0.63 11.89
CA LEU A 242 2.84 -1.09 13.18
C LEU A 242 4.05 -1.67 13.97
N LEU A 243 4.13 -1.62 15.31
CA LEU A 243 4.93 -2.48 16.19
C LEU A 243 4.20 -2.76 17.54
N PRO A 244 4.53 -3.84 18.29
CA PRO A 244 3.99 -4.06 19.65
C PRO A 244 4.74 -3.37 20.82
N THR A 245 5.85 -2.65 20.63
CA THR A 245 6.66 -2.10 21.75
C THR A 245 7.32 -0.74 21.48
N GLY A 246 7.23 0.24 22.39
CA GLY A 246 8.04 1.47 22.39
C GLY A 246 7.25 2.77 22.13
N LYS A 247 7.94 3.81 21.60
CA LYS A 247 7.38 5.15 21.31
C LYS A 247 6.44 5.17 20.07
N VAL A 248 6.88 5.73 18.94
CA VAL A 248 6.29 5.68 17.57
C VAL A 248 7.47 5.65 16.58
N LEU A 249 7.23 5.46 15.27
CA LEU A 249 8.12 6.02 14.24
C LEU A 249 7.32 6.57 13.04
N VAL A 250 7.88 7.59 12.39
CA VAL A 250 7.34 8.40 11.29
C VAL A 250 8.58 8.93 10.54
N THR A 251 8.72 8.87 9.21
CA THR A 251 9.92 9.41 8.49
C THR A 251 9.66 9.96 7.07
N GLY A 252 10.23 11.10 6.67
CA GLY A 252 10.35 11.51 5.25
C GLY A 252 9.61 12.76 4.75
N GLY A 253 9.60 13.00 3.45
CA GLY A 253 8.74 14.02 2.80
C GLY A 253 9.21 14.46 1.42
N TYR A 254 8.34 15.03 0.60
CA TYR A 254 8.79 15.67 -0.65
C TYR A 254 9.44 17.03 -0.36
N GLY A 255 10.38 17.46 -1.21
CA GLY A 255 10.88 18.82 -1.33
C GLY A 255 10.46 19.42 -2.67
N ASP A 256 10.32 20.73 -2.69
CA ASP A 256 9.98 21.52 -3.88
C ASP A 256 11.22 21.52 -4.85
N GLU A 257 11.13 22.05 -6.08
CA GLU A 257 12.02 21.62 -7.22
C GLU A 257 12.02 20.09 -7.50
N SER A 258 11.15 19.33 -6.80
CA SER A 258 10.95 17.86 -6.90
C SER A 258 12.01 17.00 -6.20
N GLU A 259 12.46 17.44 -5.02
CA GLU A 259 13.48 16.79 -4.19
C GLU A 259 12.92 15.87 -3.06
N PRO A 260 13.78 15.21 -2.24
CA PRO A 260 13.37 14.26 -1.20
C PRO A 260 13.95 14.54 0.21
N ARG A 261 13.10 14.63 1.25
CA ARG A 261 13.44 15.25 2.55
C ARG A 261 14.23 14.39 3.54
N ALA A 262 15.17 15.03 4.22
CA ALA A 262 16.33 14.42 4.86
C ALA A 262 16.21 14.32 6.36
N THR A 263 15.52 13.32 6.88
CA THR A 263 14.69 13.55 8.08
C THR A 263 14.99 12.61 9.25
N ALA A 264 15.42 13.15 10.38
CA ALA A 264 15.61 12.41 11.64
C ALA A 264 15.32 13.27 12.88
N GLY A 265 14.66 12.71 13.91
CA GLY A 265 14.39 13.40 15.18
C GLY A 265 13.15 12.94 15.97
N LEU A 266 12.64 13.88 16.77
CA LEU A 266 11.85 13.63 17.98
C LEU A 266 10.36 13.98 17.91
N TYR A 267 9.61 13.38 18.82
CA TYR A 267 8.25 13.71 19.33
C TYR A 267 8.16 13.14 20.76
N ASP A 268 7.07 13.39 21.49
CA ASP A 268 6.71 12.69 22.74
C ASP A 268 5.18 12.60 22.95
N PRO A 269 4.68 12.29 24.16
CA PRO A 269 4.03 13.40 24.89
C PRO A 269 4.66 13.72 26.26
N ALA A 270 4.62 14.96 26.73
CA ALA A 270 3.86 16.09 26.18
C ALA A 270 4.60 17.43 26.31
N THR A 271 5.19 17.89 25.21
CA THR A 271 5.56 19.30 24.98
C THR A 271 5.16 19.75 23.57
N GLY A 272 6.01 19.47 22.58
CA GLY A 272 6.21 20.32 21.39
C GLY A 272 7.63 20.91 21.28
N THR A 273 8.62 20.49 22.08
CA THR A 273 10.00 21.01 22.02
C THR A 273 10.78 20.52 20.80
N TRP A 274 10.48 21.14 19.65
CA TRP A 274 11.06 20.93 18.31
C TRP A 274 12.53 20.42 18.34
N SER A 275 12.81 19.20 17.84
CA SER A 275 14.17 18.64 17.80
C SER A 275 14.43 17.59 16.67
N ALA A 276 15.61 17.68 16.04
CA ALA A 276 16.05 16.94 14.84
C ALA A 276 17.54 16.50 14.92
N THR A 277 18.01 15.54 14.09
CA THR A 277 19.41 15.02 14.13
C THR A 277 19.85 14.17 12.89
N GLY A 278 20.12 12.86 13.00
CA GLY A 278 21.13 12.13 12.17
C GLY A 278 20.79 11.67 10.72
N SER A 279 21.81 11.66 9.86
CA SER A 279 21.73 11.51 8.38
C SER A 279 21.22 10.17 7.82
N MET A 280 20.07 10.19 7.14
CA MET A 280 19.49 9.07 6.34
C MET A 280 20.33 8.67 5.10
N GLY A 281 20.63 7.38 4.86
CA GLY A 281 21.58 6.94 3.82
C GLY A 281 21.20 7.12 2.34
N SER A 282 19.93 7.38 2.00
CA SER A 282 19.55 7.75 0.63
C SER A 282 18.27 8.55 0.60
N SER A 283 18.19 9.46 -0.35
CA SER A 283 17.47 9.24 -1.61
C SER A 283 16.68 7.92 -1.73
N ARG A 284 15.65 7.70 -0.89
CA ARG A 284 14.81 6.49 -0.90
C ARG A 284 13.39 6.65 -0.29
N GLY A 285 12.51 7.50 -0.82
CA GLY A 285 11.10 7.45 -0.36
C GLY A 285 9.99 7.85 -1.32
N HIS A 286 9.10 6.92 -1.65
CA HIS A 286 7.70 7.17 -2.06
C HIS A 286 6.81 6.04 -1.52
N HIS A 287 7.34 4.82 -1.57
CA HIS A 287 7.42 3.94 -0.41
C HIS A 287 6.15 3.33 0.20
N ALA A 288 6.38 2.30 1.00
CA ALA A 288 5.84 0.99 0.64
C ALA A 288 5.49 0.01 1.78
N ALA A 289 4.20 -0.31 1.89
CA ALA A 289 3.58 -1.52 2.41
C ALA A 289 2.98 -1.51 3.84
N THR A 290 2.54 -2.67 4.34
CA THR A 290 1.25 -2.83 5.07
C THR A 290 1.37 -3.39 6.51
N LEU A 291 0.92 -4.62 6.79
CA LEU A 291 0.76 -5.14 8.16
C LEU A 291 0.80 -6.67 8.24
N LEU A 292 1.77 -7.22 9.00
CA LEU A 292 1.79 -8.62 9.46
C LEU A 292 2.25 -8.72 10.96
N PRO A 293 2.10 -9.88 11.66
CA PRO A 293 2.50 -10.16 13.13
C PRO A 293 5.04 -11.45 14.21
N THR A 294 6.35 -11.34 13.77
CA THR A 294 7.59 -12.01 14.25
C THR A 294 8.83 -11.12 14.30
N GLY A 295 8.82 -9.88 13.78
CA GLY A 295 10.05 -9.10 13.66
C GLY A 295 9.95 -7.68 13.12
N ARG A 296 10.70 -7.43 12.03
CA ARG A 296 11.01 -6.10 11.53
C ARG A 296 10.01 -5.54 10.49
N VAL A 297 10.54 -4.79 9.53
CA VAL A 297 9.91 -4.09 8.41
C VAL A 297 10.87 -4.20 7.18
N LEU A 298 10.71 -3.43 6.10
CA LEU A 298 11.51 -3.49 4.87
C LEU A 298 12.12 -2.14 4.43
N VAL A 299 13.29 -2.18 3.77
CA VAL A 299 13.97 -1.03 3.12
C VAL A 299 14.57 -1.43 1.78
N THR A 300 14.35 -0.59 0.76
CA THR A 300 14.40 -1.03 -0.64
C THR A 300 14.76 0.08 -1.66
N GLY A 301 15.65 1.02 -1.32
CA GLY A 301 16.25 1.97 -2.30
C GLY A 301 15.31 3.01 -2.93
N GLY A 302 15.76 3.71 -3.97
CA GLY A 302 14.83 4.42 -4.88
C GLY A 302 15.37 5.62 -5.64
N ASN A 303 14.54 6.16 -6.54
CA ASN A 303 14.86 7.26 -7.45
C ASN A 303 13.72 8.29 -7.56
N GLY A 304 14.12 9.54 -7.79
CA GLY A 304 13.34 10.58 -8.46
C GLY A 304 14.00 11.05 -9.77
N SER A 305 15.25 11.53 -9.71
CA SER A 305 15.87 12.32 -10.80
C SER A 305 16.96 11.63 -11.64
N SER A 306 17.46 10.43 -11.30
CA SER A 306 18.16 9.58 -12.28
C SER A 306 17.98 8.05 -12.09
N LEU A 307 18.68 7.44 -11.12
CA LEU A 307 18.86 6.00 -10.92
C LEU A 307 18.50 5.59 -9.48
N SER A 308 17.99 4.37 -9.26
CA SER A 308 17.53 3.97 -7.92
C SER A 308 18.63 3.47 -7.00
N LEU A 309 18.54 3.94 -5.75
CA LEU A 309 19.58 3.78 -4.74
C LEU A 309 19.77 2.36 -4.20
N ALA A 310 20.93 2.18 -3.56
CA ALA A 310 21.83 1.08 -3.87
C ALA A 310 22.12 0.15 -2.68
N LEU A 311 22.63 0.73 -1.59
CA LEU A 311 23.08 0.03 -0.39
C LEU A 311 21.92 -0.02 0.62
N SER A 312 21.77 -1.07 1.43
CA SER A 312 20.71 -1.08 2.47
C SER A 312 21.09 -1.96 3.65
N GLU A 313 20.34 -1.81 4.72
CA GLU A 313 20.37 -2.62 5.94
C GLU A 313 19.03 -2.40 6.67
N VAL A 314 18.92 -2.81 7.93
CA VAL A 314 17.64 -2.95 8.63
C VAL A 314 17.69 -2.19 9.95
N TYR A 315 16.94 -1.09 10.07
CA TYR A 315 16.73 -0.37 11.34
C TYR A 315 15.97 -1.30 12.31
N GLU A 316 16.60 -1.60 13.45
CA GLU A 316 16.41 -2.87 14.15
C GLU A 316 16.64 -2.70 15.66
N PRO A 317 15.60 -2.30 16.41
CA PRO A 317 15.76 -1.75 17.75
C PRO A 317 16.31 -2.75 18.77
N ALA A 318 17.58 -2.59 19.11
CA ALA A 318 18.38 -3.43 20.00
C ALA A 318 19.75 -2.82 20.41
N THR A 319 20.13 -1.65 19.87
CA THR A 319 21.52 -1.14 19.94
C THR A 319 21.67 0.39 20.02
N GLY A 320 20.82 1.17 19.34
CA GLY A 320 21.03 2.60 19.12
C GLY A 320 22.04 2.96 18.03
N LEU A 321 22.40 2.02 17.14
CA LEU A 321 23.54 2.17 16.21
C LEU A 321 23.13 1.89 14.74
N TRP A 322 23.52 2.77 13.79
CA TRP A 322 23.54 2.35 12.39
C TRP A 322 24.58 1.21 12.20
N SER A 323 24.37 0.20 11.33
CA SER A 323 25.25 -0.99 11.25
C SER A 323 25.25 -1.77 9.91
N SER A 324 26.45 -2.11 9.43
CA SER A 324 26.83 -2.47 8.05
C SER A 324 26.56 -3.91 7.57
N ILE A 325 26.34 -4.11 6.25
CA ILE A 325 26.25 -5.42 5.53
C ILE A 325 26.78 -5.36 4.07
N ALA A 326 26.48 -6.37 3.20
CA ALA A 326 26.92 -6.47 1.78
C ALA A 326 25.96 -7.24 0.83
N SER A 327 26.02 -6.95 -0.48
CA SER A 327 25.46 -7.65 -1.68
C SER A 327 23.94 -7.64 -2.00
N MET A 328 23.57 -7.33 -3.27
CA MET A 328 22.21 -7.44 -3.87
C MET A 328 22.24 -7.59 -5.42
N PRO A 329 21.07 -7.71 -6.12
CA PRO A 329 20.93 -7.63 -7.58
C PRO A 329 20.51 -6.22 -8.09
N THR A 330 19.30 -6.06 -8.68
CA THR A 330 18.95 -5.02 -9.68
C THR A 330 17.50 -4.46 -9.55
N GLY A 331 17.01 -3.74 -10.56
CA GLY A 331 15.65 -3.22 -10.84
C GLY A 331 14.42 -3.86 -10.16
N ARG A 332 13.80 -3.22 -9.13
CA ARG A 332 12.55 -3.69 -8.45
C ARG A 332 11.61 -2.56 -7.96
N SER A 333 10.37 -2.34 -8.46
CA SER A 333 9.36 -1.43 -7.85
C SER A 333 7.91 -1.42 -8.42
N GLN A 334 6.99 -0.89 -7.62
CA GLN A 334 5.56 -0.58 -7.87
C GLN A 334 4.62 -1.79 -7.99
N HIS A 335 5.01 -2.87 -7.33
CA HIS A 335 4.29 -4.14 -7.26
C HIS A 335 3.47 -4.28 -5.98
N THR A 336 2.19 -4.65 -6.06
CA THR A 336 1.31 -4.70 -4.87
C THR A 336 0.37 -5.90 -4.82
N ALA A 337 -0.37 -6.05 -3.72
CA ALA A 337 -1.39 -7.08 -3.50
C ALA A 337 -2.33 -6.77 -2.31
N THR A 338 -3.50 -7.43 -2.31
CA THR A 338 -4.53 -7.36 -1.26
C THR A 338 -4.21 -8.34 -0.10
N LEU A 339 -4.60 -8.05 1.15
CA LEU A 339 -4.25 -8.82 2.36
C LEU A 339 -5.39 -9.70 2.93
N LEU A 340 -5.06 -10.74 3.69
CA LEU A 340 -5.91 -11.91 4.03
C LEU A 340 -5.51 -12.57 5.37
N ALA A 341 -6.04 -13.77 5.66
CA ALA A 341 -5.45 -14.78 6.56
C ALA A 341 -5.33 -16.19 5.91
N SER A 342 -4.32 -16.99 6.34
CA SER A 342 -3.99 -18.43 6.06
C SER A 342 -2.55 -18.76 5.61
N GLY A 343 -2.28 -18.99 4.31
CA GLY A 343 -1.01 -19.48 3.70
C GLY A 343 0.21 -18.53 3.64
N ARG A 344 0.50 -17.92 2.48
CA ARG A 344 1.68 -17.06 2.23
C ARG A 344 1.48 -15.55 2.13
N VAL A 345 1.51 -15.01 0.91
CA VAL A 345 1.44 -13.59 0.47
C VAL A 345 1.60 -13.60 -1.07
N LEU A 346 0.89 -12.71 -1.79
CA LEU A 346 1.22 -12.27 -3.16
C LEU A 346 1.88 -10.88 -3.14
N VAL A 347 2.67 -10.55 -4.17
CA VAL A 347 2.88 -9.16 -4.64
C VAL A 347 3.30 -9.17 -6.13
N THR A 348 2.72 -8.32 -7.00
CA THR A 348 3.01 -8.34 -8.47
C THR A 348 2.99 -6.94 -9.07
N GLY A 349 3.73 -6.68 -10.16
CA GLY A 349 3.87 -5.36 -10.82
C GLY A 349 5.18 -5.23 -11.61
N GLY A 350 5.64 -4.01 -11.94
CA GLY A 350 6.98 -3.85 -12.50
C GLY A 350 7.36 -2.61 -13.32
N GLN A 351 7.61 -1.48 -12.67
CA GLN A 351 8.05 -0.20 -13.29
C GLN A 351 9.54 -0.17 -13.76
N GLY A 352 10.10 -1.27 -14.29
CA GLY A 352 11.52 -1.43 -14.65
C GLY A 352 12.04 -0.79 -15.95
N GLY A 353 12.39 -1.57 -16.98
CA GLY A 353 13.31 -1.15 -18.05
C GLY A 353 12.75 -0.32 -19.24
N GLY A 354 11.42 -0.23 -19.40
CA GLY A 354 10.73 0.29 -20.60
C GLY A 354 9.30 -0.28 -20.80
N GLY A 355 9.17 -1.41 -21.49
CA GLY A 355 7.90 -2.06 -21.91
C GLY A 355 7.33 -3.24 -21.08
N PHE A 356 7.12 -3.06 -19.77
CA PHE A 356 6.30 -3.88 -18.84
C PHE A 356 6.74 -5.34 -18.48
N LEU A 357 6.45 -5.81 -17.25
CA LEU A 357 7.29 -6.80 -16.52
C LEU A 357 6.86 -8.27 -16.47
N SER A 358 7.86 -9.12 -16.22
CA SER A 358 8.01 -10.49 -16.69
C SER A 358 8.20 -11.57 -15.61
N THR A 359 7.88 -11.32 -14.34
CA THR A 359 7.92 -12.31 -13.24
C THR A 359 7.31 -11.72 -11.95
N ALA A 360 6.82 -12.60 -11.06
CA ALA A 360 6.45 -12.27 -9.68
C ALA A 360 6.35 -13.57 -8.84
N GLU A 361 7.05 -13.64 -7.70
CA GLU A 361 7.27 -14.88 -6.94
C GLU A 361 6.42 -15.04 -5.64
N VAL A 362 7.10 -15.24 -4.50
CA VAL A 362 6.61 -15.91 -3.26
C VAL A 362 7.34 -15.32 -2.04
N TYR A 363 7.02 -15.65 -0.78
CA TYR A 363 7.93 -15.38 0.37
C TYR A 363 7.62 -16.25 1.58
N ASP A 364 8.66 -16.55 2.38
CA ASP A 364 8.60 -17.30 3.64
C ASP A 364 9.80 -16.94 4.55
N PRO A 365 9.59 -16.88 5.87
CA PRO A 365 9.17 -15.61 6.46
C PRO A 365 10.31 -14.76 7.05
N ALA A 366 11.49 -15.33 7.24
CA ALA A 366 12.61 -14.78 8.02
C ALA A 366 13.97 -15.33 7.51
N THR A 367 14.02 -15.76 6.23
CA THR A 367 15.00 -16.66 5.59
C THR A 367 16.13 -16.01 4.74
N ASN A 368 16.13 -14.68 4.53
CA ASN A 368 17.19 -13.76 4.03
C ASN A 368 17.08 -13.24 2.58
N THR A 369 15.92 -13.26 1.94
CA THR A 369 15.94 -13.85 0.60
C THR A 369 15.21 -13.15 -0.54
N TRP A 370 15.66 -13.48 -1.76
CA TRP A 370 14.86 -13.74 -2.97
C TRP A 370 15.00 -15.24 -3.38
N ALA A 371 14.30 -15.71 -4.43
CA ALA A 371 14.35 -17.12 -4.89
C ALA A 371 13.90 -17.34 -6.36
N SER A 372 12.65 -17.77 -6.61
CA SER A 372 12.06 -18.10 -7.93
C SER A 372 10.57 -18.48 -7.83
N THR A 373 9.85 -18.43 -8.96
CA THR A 373 8.68 -19.29 -9.27
C THR A 373 8.63 -19.54 -10.79
N ALA A 374 7.60 -20.24 -11.28
CA ALA A 374 7.39 -20.48 -12.71
C ALA A 374 6.18 -19.71 -13.29
N SER A 375 5.25 -20.41 -13.96
CA SER A 375 4.32 -19.86 -14.96
C SER A 375 3.53 -18.63 -14.50
N MET A 376 3.87 -17.48 -15.08
CA MET A 376 3.13 -16.21 -15.10
C MET A 376 2.87 -15.86 -16.57
N VAL A 377 1.67 -15.44 -16.97
CA VAL A 377 1.24 -15.57 -18.38
C VAL A 377 1.43 -14.29 -19.20
N THR A 378 0.86 -13.15 -18.78
CA THR A 378 0.73 -11.92 -19.61
C THR A 378 0.51 -10.66 -18.75
N GLY A 379 0.57 -9.47 -19.37
CA GLY A 379 0.44 -8.14 -18.77
C GLY A 379 -0.93 -7.81 -18.18
N ARG A 380 -0.87 -7.08 -17.05
CA ARG A 380 -1.97 -6.64 -16.19
C ARG A 380 -1.49 -5.68 -15.10
N GLY A 381 -2.38 -5.22 -14.25
CA GLY A 381 -2.08 -4.29 -13.16
C GLY A 381 -3.12 -3.16 -13.09
N SER A 382 -3.02 -2.31 -12.06
CA SER A 382 -4.15 -1.97 -11.20
C SER A 382 -4.62 -3.21 -10.41
N LEU A 383 -4.75 -3.10 -9.09
CA LEU A 383 -5.06 -4.22 -8.18
C LEU A 383 -5.59 -3.64 -6.88
N SER A 384 -6.86 -3.92 -6.52
CA SER A 384 -7.41 -3.77 -5.16
C SER A 384 -8.84 -4.32 -5.06
N ALA A 385 -9.25 -4.68 -3.85
CA ALA A 385 -10.64 -4.91 -3.42
C ALA A 385 -10.72 -4.87 -1.88
N THR A 386 -11.92 -5.08 -1.33
CA THR A 386 -12.16 -5.26 0.12
C THR A 386 -13.04 -6.47 0.44
N LEU A 387 -13.36 -6.69 1.73
CA LEU A 387 -13.68 -7.96 2.39
C LEU A 387 -15.00 -8.68 1.99
N LEU A 388 -15.28 -8.87 0.69
CA LEU A 388 -16.39 -9.69 0.20
C LEU A 388 -16.42 -11.05 0.94
N PRO A 389 -17.56 -11.52 1.49
CA PRO A 389 -17.63 -12.80 2.21
C PRO A 389 -17.22 -14.03 1.39
N THR A 390 -17.41 -14.03 0.07
CA THR A 390 -16.92 -15.08 -0.85
C THR A 390 -15.41 -14.96 -1.14
N GLY A 391 -14.79 -13.84 -0.76
CA GLY A 391 -13.40 -13.49 -1.01
C GLY A 391 -13.07 -13.10 -2.46
N ARG A 392 -14.08 -13.02 -3.34
CA ARG A 392 -13.91 -13.13 -4.81
C ARG A 392 -13.20 -11.98 -5.54
N VAL A 393 -12.75 -10.94 -4.83
CA VAL A 393 -12.16 -9.70 -5.38
C VAL A 393 -13.20 -8.89 -6.20
N LEU A 394 -12.95 -7.59 -6.40
CA LEU A 394 -13.77 -6.69 -7.22
C LEU A 394 -12.87 -5.65 -7.91
N VAL A 395 -11.77 -6.08 -8.53
CA VAL A 395 -11.74 -6.68 -9.88
C VAL A 395 -12.22 -5.75 -11.02
N THR A 396 -12.61 -4.52 -10.68
CA THR A 396 -12.94 -3.45 -11.62
C THR A 396 -11.66 -2.81 -12.20
N GLY A 397 -11.11 -3.38 -13.28
CA GLY A 397 -10.02 -2.73 -13.99
C GLY A 397 -9.48 -3.44 -15.24
N GLY A 398 -8.33 -3.03 -15.77
CA GLY A 398 -7.41 -1.98 -15.25
C GLY A 398 -6.94 -1.05 -16.37
N MET A 399 -5.65 -0.68 -16.39
CA MET A 399 -5.05 0.09 -17.50
C MET A 399 -4.69 -0.87 -18.66
N GLY A 400 -3.63 -0.67 -19.47
CA GLY A 400 -3.20 -1.70 -20.45
C GLY A 400 -2.45 -1.19 -21.67
N ASP A 401 -1.98 -2.09 -22.55
CA ASP A 401 -1.28 -1.75 -23.80
C ASP A 401 -2.20 -1.38 -24.98
N GLY A 402 -3.16 -2.26 -25.31
CA GLY A 402 -3.99 -2.24 -26.51
C GLY A 402 -5.19 -1.27 -26.53
N GLY A 403 -6.38 -1.72 -26.12
CA GLY A 403 -7.63 -0.97 -26.29
C GLY A 403 -8.82 -1.51 -25.48
N ALA A 404 -9.55 -0.59 -24.84
CA ALA A 404 -10.46 -0.75 -23.69
C ALA A 404 -11.19 -2.11 -23.50
N THR A 405 -10.47 -3.06 -22.93
CA THR A 405 -10.92 -4.41 -22.53
C THR A 405 -11.98 -4.44 -21.42
N LEU A 406 -12.42 -5.67 -21.11
CA LEU A 406 -13.63 -5.99 -20.35
C LEU A 406 -13.52 -7.37 -19.67
N THR A 407 -12.51 -7.61 -18.82
CA THR A 407 -12.15 -8.97 -18.33
C THR A 407 -11.62 -9.03 -16.89
N ALA A 408 -12.16 -9.95 -16.08
CA ALA A 408 -11.77 -10.28 -14.70
C ALA A 408 -11.67 -11.81 -14.50
N GLU A 409 -11.27 -12.25 -13.30
CA GLU A 409 -11.02 -13.67 -12.97
C GLU A 409 -11.30 -14.00 -11.49
N VAL A 410 -10.81 -15.14 -10.98
CA VAL A 410 -10.87 -15.61 -9.59
C VAL A 410 -9.57 -16.34 -9.23
N TYR A 411 -9.05 -16.21 -8.00
CA TYR A 411 -8.14 -17.20 -7.36
C TYR A 411 -8.93 -17.82 -6.19
N ASP A 412 -8.63 -19.06 -5.80
CA ASP A 412 -9.32 -19.76 -4.70
C ASP A 412 -8.48 -20.99 -4.28
N PRO A 413 -8.44 -21.38 -2.99
CA PRO A 413 -7.74 -22.57 -2.49
C PRO A 413 -8.44 -23.88 -2.89
N GLY A 414 -8.50 -24.13 -4.19
CA GLY A 414 -9.19 -25.24 -4.86
C GLY A 414 -9.16 -25.10 -6.39
N THR A 415 -8.10 -24.48 -6.93
CA THR A 415 -7.95 -24.07 -8.34
C THR A 415 -6.56 -24.49 -8.87
N GLY A 416 -6.17 -24.35 -10.14
CA GLY A 416 -6.77 -23.60 -11.25
C GLY A 416 -8.13 -24.07 -11.77
N THR A 417 -8.98 -23.09 -12.12
CA THR A 417 -10.29 -23.27 -12.74
C THR A 417 -10.53 -22.14 -13.74
N TRP A 418 -10.44 -22.40 -15.04
CA TRP A 418 -10.44 -21.39 -16.10
C TRP A 418 -11.86 -20.89 -16.47
N ALA A 419 -12.66 -20.52 -15.45
CA ALA A 419 -14.07 -20.17 -15.60
C ALA A 419 -14.32 -18.63 -15.61
N PRO A 420 -14.96 -18.07 -16.67
CA PRO A 420 -15.26 -16.64 -16.78
C PRO A 420 -16.58 -16.25 -16.08
N THR A 421 -16.89 -14.95 -16.06
CA THR A 421 -18.11 -14.35 -15.48
C THR A 421 -18.89 -13.48 -16.50
N GLY A 422 -19.64 -12.47 -16.06
CA GLY A 422 -20.40 -11.51 -16.89
C GLY A 422 -19.73 -10.14 -17.08
N SER A 423 -20.45 -9.19 -17.71
CA SER A 423 -19.97 -7.85 -18.09
C SER A 423 -20.97 -6.73 -17.77
N MET A 424 -20.46 -5.60 -17.29
CA MET A 424 -21.24 -4.38 -16.92
C MET A 424 -21.16 -3.30 -18.02
N THR A 425 -21.48 -2.04 -17.72
CA THR A 425 -21.50 -0.92 -18.69
C THR A 425 -20.12 -0.29 -19.04
N SER A 426 -19.83 0.91 -18.53
CA SER A 426 -18.89 1.87 -19.15
C SER A 426 -17.45 1.81 -18.59
N ASP A 427 -16.88 2.92 -18.12
CA ASP A 427 -15.51 3.02 -17.61
C ASP A 427 -15.44 4.07 -16.50
N ARG A 428 -14.42 3.96 -15.62
CA ARG A 428 -13.92 5.08 -14.78
C ARG A 428 -12.64 4.70 -14.06
N THR A 429 -11.66 5.61 -13.90
CA THR A 429 -10.24 5.21 -13.97
C THR A 429 -9.36 5.17 -12.69
N GLU A 430 -9.80 4.86 -11.46
CA GLU A 430 -9.01 4.64 -10.20
C GLU A 430 -9.89 3.97 -9.11
N HIS A 431 -9.38 3.70 -7.91
CA HIS A 431 -10.19 3.52 -6.70
C HIS A 431 -9.42 3.69 -5.38
N THR A 432 -10.12 3.79 -4.24
CA THR A 432 -9.76 3.03 -3.05
C THR A 432 -10.88 2.05 -2.73
N ALA A 433 -10.53 0.83 -2.31
CA ALA A 433 -11.49 -0.19 -1.92
C ALA A 433 -11.95 0.01 -0.45
N THR A 434 -12.88 0.95 -0.24
CA THR A 434 -13.48 1.23 1.08
C THR A 434 -14.61 0.24 1.45
N LEU A 435 -15.00 0.20 2.74
CA LEU A 435 -15.63 -0.96 3.41
C LEU A 435 -16.73 -0.49 4.43
N LEU A 436 -17.59 0.47 4.03
CA LEU A 436 -18.47 1.24 4.96
C LEU A 436 -19.48 0.41 5.81
N PRO A 437 -19.94 0.93 6.98
CA PRO A 437 -20.52 0.11 8.07
C PRO A 437 -21.93 -0.49 7.91
N SER A 438 -22.62 -0.35 6.76
CA SER A 438 -23.99 -0.84 6.59
C SER A 438 -24.09 -2.30 6.09
N GLY A 439 -23.92 -2.52 4.79
CA GLY A 439 -24.14 -3.80 4.12
C GLY A 439 -24.17 -3.64 2.60
N LYS A 440 -24.16 -4.75 1.84
CA LYS A 440 -23.87 -4.83 0.39
C LYS A 440 -22.51 -4.26 -0.02
N VAL A 441 -22.12 -4.39 -1.28
CA VAL A 441 -21.09 -3.55 -1.92
C VAL A 441 -21.63 -2.11 -2.11
N LEU A 442 -20.85 -1.13 -2.52
CA LEU A 442 -21.32 0.10 -3.20
C LEU A 442 -20.14 0.71 -3.97
N VAL A 443 -19.73 0.07 -5.07
CA VAL A 443 -18.74 0.66 -5.98
C VAL A 443 -19.26 2.02 -6.45
N THR A 444 -18.40 3.03 -6.50
CA THR A 444 -18.82 4.41 -6.81
C THR A 444 -17.72 5.20 -7.53
N GLY A 445 -18.05 6.42 -7.93
CA GLY A 445 -17.14 7.52 -8.29
C GLY A 445 -16.30 7.32 -9.56
N GLY A 446 -16.06 8.42 -10.28
CA GLY A 446 -15.28 8.37 -11.52
C GLY A 446 -14.62 9.67 -11.92
N ARG A 447 -13.76 9.55 -12.93
CA ARG A 447 -13.65 10.31 -14.19
C ARG A 447 -13.58 9.21 -15.30
N SER A 448 -13.83 9.48 -16.58
CA SER A 448 -14.17 8.41 -17.57
C SER A 448 -13.88 8.78 -19.04
N GLY A 449 -14.47 8.10 -20.03
CA GLY A 449 -14.24 8.30 -21.48
C GLY A 449 -14.17 9.76 -21.96
N THR A 450 -15.08 10.64 -21.52
CA THR A 450 -14.86 12.11 -21.48
C THR A 450 -14.84 12.67 -20.06
N ASN A 451 -15.30 11.85 -19.09
CA ASN A 451 -15.78 12.18 -17.75
C ASN A 451 -17.23 12.68 -17.67
N THR A 452 -18.01 12.65 -18.76
CA THR A 452 -19.41 13.13 -18.72
C THR A 452 -20.31 12.26 -17.86
N TYR A 453 -21.50 12.78 -17.54
CA TYR A 453 -22.32 12.50 -16.36
C TYR A 453 -23.08 11.15 -16.38
N LEU A 454 -22.40 10.09 -16.83
CA LEU A 454 -22.71 8.70 -16.51
C LEU A 454 -22.53 8.50 -14.99
N ALA A 455 -23.55 8.87 -14.22
CA ALA A 455 -23.48 9.04 -12.77
C ALA A 455 -24.17 7.93 -11.97
N THR A 456 -24.90 7.02 -12.62
CA THR A 456 -25.71 5.98 -11.98
C THR A 456 -24.90 4.75 -11.53
N THR A 457 -25.56 3.93 -10.72
CA THR A 457 -25.05 2.78 -9.98
C THR A 457 -25.87 1.53 -10.32
N GLU A 458 -25.39 0.59 -11.13
CA GLU A 458 -26.10 -0.68 -11.35
C GLU A 458 -26.04 -1.59 -10.09
N VAL A 459 -27.15 -2.17 -9.67
CA VAL A 459 -27.39 -2.80 -8.34
C VAL A 459 -27.58 -4.31 -8.44
N HIS A 460 -27.06 -5.03 -7.47
CA HIS A 460 -27.50 -6.39 -7.12
C HIS A 460 -28.44 -6.40 -5.92
N ASP A 461 -29.31 -7.40 -5.86
CA ASP A 461 -29.79 -7.97 -4.60
C ASP A 461 -29.28 -9.41 -4.43
N PRO A 462 -29.07 -9.92 -3.19
CA PRO A 462 -28.19 -11.07 -2.91
C PRO A 462 -28.44 -12.34 -3.73
N GLY A 463 -29.68 -12.55 -4.21
CA GLY A 463 -30.01 -13.49 -5.27
C GLY A 463 -30.12 -12.80 -6.63
N THR A 464 -31.32 -12.32 -6.96
CA THR A 464 -31.70 -11.82 -8.28
C THR A 464 -32.72 -10.68 -8.24
N GLY A 465 -32.88 -9.98 -9.37
CA GLY A 465 -33.81 -8.87 -9.59
C GLY A 465 -33.96 -8.57 -11.10
N VAL A 466 -34.92 -7.73 -11.48
CA VAL A 466 -35.13 -7.25 -12.85
C VAL A 466 -34.89 -5.73 -12.85
N TRP A 467 -33.96 -5.25 -13.69
CA TRP A 467 -33.22 -4.04 -13.33
C TRP A 467 -33.94 -2.74 -13.71
N LEU A 468 -34.20 -1.89 -12.71
CA LEU A 468 -34.80 -0.54 -12.82
C LEU A 468 -33.74 0.55 -12.55
N SER A 469 -34.11 1.75 -12.06
CA SER A 469 -33.16 2.83 -11.69
C SER A 469 -33.76 3.85 -10.71
N THR A 470 -32.91 4.57 -9.97
CA THR A 470 -33.27 5.77 -9.16
C THR A 470 -32.09 6.77 -9.02
N GLY A 471 -32.31 7.90 -8.33
CA GLY A 471 -31.53 9.15 -8.42
C GLY A 471 -30.25 9.29 -7.56
N SER A 472 -29.77 10.53 -7.47
CA SER A 472 -28.33 10.87 -7.33
C SER A 472 -27.96 11.70 -6.09
N MET A 473 -26.65 11.75 -5.79
CA MET A 473 -25.99 12.79 -4.96
C MET A 473 -25.52 13.98 -5.83
N VAL A 474 -24.55 14.79 -5.38
CA VAL A 474 -24.28 16.15 -5.88
C VAL A 474 -23.43 16.19 -7.16
N ALA A 475 -23.91 15.51 -8.21
CA ALA A 475 -23.29 15.18 -9.50
C ALA A 475 -22.34 13.97 -9.46
N GLY A 476 -21.01 14.16 -9.32
CA GLY A 476 -20.09 13.04 -9.12
C GLY A 476 -18.67 13.38 -8.70
N ARG A 477 -18.05 12.56 -7.84
CA ARG A 477 -16.64 12.69 -7.46
C ARG A 477 -15.96 11.38 -7.07
N SER A 478 -14.64 11.42 -6.87
CA SER A 478 -13.83 10.28 -6.45
C SER A 478 -12.87 10.60 -5.30
N ALA A 479 -11.54 10.45 -5.48
CA ALA A 479 -10.38 10.63 -4.57
C ALA A 479 -10.40 9.96 -3.20
N HIS A 480 -11.58 9.64 -2.68
CA HIS A 480 -11.79 9.89 -1.27
C HIS A 480 -11.03 8.90 -0.38
N THR A 481 -10.53 9.37 0.77
CA THR A 481 -9.94 8.50 1.79
C THR A 481 -10.99 7.62 2.47
N ALA A 482 -10.64 6.85 3.48
CA ALA A 482 -11.64 6.22 4.36
C ALA A 482 -11.05 5.69 5.66
N THR A 483 -11.90 5.57 6.69
CA THR A 483 -11.60 5.02 8.01
C THR A 483 -12.87 4.86 8.86
N LEU A 484 -13.06 3.69 9.48
CA LEU A 484 -14.07 3.46 10.51
C LEU A 484 -13.70 4.25 11.78
N LEU A 485 -14.26 5.42 12.07
CA LEU A 485 -14.19 5.94 13.45
C LEU A 485 -15.03 5.01 14.34
N PRO A 486 -14.48 4.42 15.43
CA PRO A 486 -15.57 2.87 16.47
C PRO A 486 -17.03 2.65 16.04
N SER A 487 -18.04 2.91 16.86
CA SER A 487 -19.43 3.06 16.38
C SER A 487 -19.70 4.49 15.89
N GLY A 488 -20.37 4.69 14.76
CA GLY A 488 -20.48 6.05 14.22
C GLY A 488 -21.38 6.28 13.00
N LYS A 489 -21.60 7.58 12.75
CA LYS A 489 -22.09 8.17 11.49
C LYS A 489 -20.89 8.38 10.54
N VAL A 490 -21.01 9.13 9.44
CA VAL A 490 -19.97 9.30 8.39
C VAL A 490 -19.59 10.78 8.18
N LEU A 491 -18.43 11.06 7.58
CA LEU A 491 -17.96 12.41 7.20
C LEU A 491 -17.00 12.35 5.99
N VAL A 492 -17.16 13.19 4.96
CA VAL A 492 -16.60 12.98 3.60
C VAL A 492 -16.03 14.30 3.02
N THR A 493 -15.14 15.00 3.74
CA THR A 493 -14.89 16.45 3.51
C THR A 493 -14.07 16.82 2.26
N GLY A 494 -14.29 18.01 1.69
CA GLY A 494 -13.56 18.60 0.58
C GLY A 494 -13.80 18.02 -0.83
N GLY A 495 -13.79 18.87 -1.87
CA GLY A 495 -14.03 18.47 -3.27
C GLY A 495 -13.54 19.49 -4.30
N ARG A 496 -13.25 19.00 -5.53
CA ARG A 496 -12.50 19.69 -6.58
C ARG A 496 -12.68 19.07 -8.01
N ASN A 497 -13.32 19.77 -8.96
CA ASN A 497 -13.47 19.44 -10.41
C ASN A 497 -12.67 20.35 -11.39
N ALA A 498 -13.17 21.51 -11.89
CA ALA A 498 -12.42 22.46 -12.74
C ALA A 498 -13.00 23.91 -12.69
N THR A 499 -12.45 24.81 -11.85
CA THR A 499 -12.80 26.25 -11.70
C THR A 499 -11.67 27.06 -11.01
N VAL A 500 -11.82 27.50 -9.73
CA VAL A 500 -10.89 28.47 -9.08
C VAL A 500 -10.44 28.11 -7.63
N ALA A 501 -11.16 28.52 -6.56
CA ALA A 501 -10.72 28.53 -5.15
C ALA A 501 -11.24 27.43 -4.18
N SER A 502 -12.55 27.23 -3.95
CA SER A 502 -13.09 26.13 -3.09
C SER A 502 -14.61 25.85 -3.29
N LEU A 503 -15.11 24.70 -3.76
CA LEU A 503 -16.50 24.58 -4.30
C LEU A 503 -17.66 24.48 -3.26
N ALA A 504 -18.86 24.98 -3.57
CA ALA A 504 -20.06 24.74 -2.76
C ALA A 504 -20.65 23.33 -2.94
N THR A 505 -20.39 22.43 -1.98
CA THR A 505 -21.10 21.17 -1.71
C THR A 505 -21.09 20.88 -0.20
N THR A 506 -22.09 20.20 0.36
CA THR A 506 -22.10 19.44 1.63
C THR A 506 -23.38 18.61 1.71
N GLU A 507 -23.28 17.29 1.87
CA GLU A 507 -24.44 16.40 1.84
C GLU A 507 -24.37 15.29 2.91
N VAL A 508 -25.15 15.42 3.99
CA VAL A 508 -25.43 14.39 5.01
C VAL A 508 -26.53 13.45 4.51
N TYR A 509 -26.49 12.16 4.81
CA TYR A 509 -27.49 11.20 4.32
C TYR A 509 -28.12 10.39 5.48
N GLU A 510 -28.56 9.18 5.20
CA GLU A 510 -28.87 8.09 6.14
C GLU A 510 -28.87 6.83 5.25
N PRO A 511 -28.31 5.67 5.61
CA PRO A 511 -27.42 4.60 4.28
C PRO A 511 -28.03 4.24 2.90
N VAL A 512 -29.30 4.47 2.55
CA VAL A 512 -29.87 3.95 1.26
C VAL A 512 -30.76 4.91 0.46
N THR A 513 -32.02 5.15 0.85
CA THR A 513 -33.13 5.18 -0.15
C THR A 513 -33.31 6.42 -1.02
N GLY A 514 -33.02 7.61 -0.51
CA GLY A 514 -33.25 8.89 -1.17
C GLY A 514 -34.55 9.59 -0.70
N THR A 515 -34.41 10.54 0.21
CA THR A 515 -35.47 11.39 0.79
C THR A 515 -34.93 12.83 0.96
N TRP A 516 -34.44 13.42 -0.12
CA TRP A 516 -33.39 14.45 -0.08
C TRP A 516 -33.83 15.92 -0.20
N ALA A 517 -33.09 16.82 0.47
CA ALA A 517 -33.15 18.28 0.32
C ALA A 517 -31.82 18.94 0.72
N SER A 518 -31.32 19.90 -0.08
CA SER A 518 -29.98 20.50 0.05
C SER A 518 -30.01 22.03 -0.02
N THR A 519 -29.00 22.72 0.50
CA THR A 519 -28.86 24.19 0.44
C THR A 519 -27.38 24.62 0.41
N GLY A 520 -27.04 25.85 0.86
CA GLY A 520 -25.67 26.41 0.87
C GLY A 520 -24.64 25.62 1.69
N SER A 521 -23.36 26.00 1.60
CA SER A 521 -22.23 25.32 2.27
C SER A 521 -21.04 26.24 2.51
N MET A 522 -20.16 25.85 3.45
CA MET A 522 -18.94 26.56 3.88
C MET A 522 -17.68 25.64 3.79
N ALA A 523 -16.51 26.03 4.32
CA ALA A 523 -15.70 27.16 3.88
C ALA A 523 -14.39 26.72 3.17
N THR A 524 -14.16 25.41 2.92
CA THR A 524 -12.85 24.88 2.46
C THR A 524 -12.88 23.48 1.86
N GLY A 525 -11.98 23.21 0.91
CA GLY A 525 -11.66 21.88 0.42
C GLY A 525 -10.31 21.34 0.91
N ARG A 526 -10.26 20.71 2.09
CA ARG A 526 -9.15 19.80 2.45
C ARG A 526 -9.14 18.59 1.50
N ARG A 527 -7.96 18.04 1.20
CA ARG A 527 -7.77 17.17 0.03
C ARG A 527 -6.70 16.07 0.26
N GLN A 528 -6.81 14.93 -0.44
CA GLN A 528 -6.15 13.62 -0.24
C GLN A 528 -5.29 13.40 1.03
N HIS A 529 -5.72 12.45 1.88
CA HIS A 529 -5.19 12.14 3.22
C HIS A 529 -5.12 10.61 3.45
N THR A 530 -5.14 10.15 4.71
CA THR A 530 -5.73 8.85 5.10
C THR A 530 -6.83 9.05 6.17
N ALA A 531 -7.06 8.10 7.08
CA ALA A 531 -7.30 8.34 8.50
C ALA A 531 -6.81 7.16 9.39
N THR A 532 -6.67 7.38 10.71
CA THR A 532 -5.60 6.75 11.54
C THR A 532 -6.03 6.36 12.96
N LEU A 533 -5.79 5.11 13.39
CA LEU A 533 -6.14 4.65 14.75
C LEU A 533 -5.31 5.34 15.83
N LEU A 534 -5.99 5.93 16.81
CA LEU A 534 -5.69 5.75 18.24
C LEU A 534 -6.98 5.96 19.06
N PRO A 535 -7.12 5.38 20.27
CA PRO A 535 -8.43 5.04 20.85
C PRO A 535 -9.37 6.19 21.25
N SER A 536 -8.93 7.45 21.24
CA SER A 536 -9.77 8.58 21.73
C SER A 536 -10.84 9.07 20.74
N GLY A 537 -10.93 8.48 19.54
CA GLY A 537 -11.99 8.76 18.56
C GLY A 537 -11.88 10.13 17.86
N LYS A 538 -10.70 10.76 17.90
CA LYS A 538 -10.41 12.08 17.32
C LYS A 538 -9.94 11.94 15.85
N VAL A 539 -9.49 12.99 15.15
CA VAL A 539 -9.01 12.82 13.75
C VAL A 539 -7.84 13.67 13.22
N LEU A 540 -7.56 14.91 13.65
CA LEU A 540 -6.34 15.71 13.32
C LEU A 540 -5.91 15.71 11.81
N VAL A 541 -6.59 16.43 10.91
CA VAL A 541 -6.68 16.14 9.45
C VAL A 541 -6.06 17.21 8.53
N THR A 542 -4.99 16.90 7.77
CA THR A 542 -4.32 17.87 6.88
C THR A 542 -3.59 17.26 5.66
N GLY A 543 -3.34 18.06 4.62
CA GLY A 543 -2.67 17.67 3.36
C GLY A 543 -1.45 18.55 3.02
N GLY A 544 -1.03 18.56 1.75
CA GLY A 544 0.18 19.22 1.23
C GLY A 544 -0.06 20.22 0.07
N GLN A 545 0.99 20.43 -0.75
CA GLN A 545 1.00 21.14 -2.06
C GLN A 545 1.28 22.68 -2.09
N GLY A 546 1.96 23.31 -1.12
CA GLY A 546 2.46 24.72 -1.18
C GLY A 546 2.31 25.63 0.08
N PRO A 547 2.00 26.95 0.01
CA PRO A 547 2.28 27.88 1.11
C PRO A 547 1.02 28.34 1.87
N LEU A 548 0.80 27.76 3.04
CA LEU A 548 0.15 28.39 4.20
C LEU A 548 0.50 27.53 5.43
N ALA A 549 0.18 28.00 6.64
CA ALA A 549 0.59 27.35 7.87
C ALA A 549 -0.60 27.13 8.81
N THR A 550 -1.11 25.89 8.91
CA THR A 550 -2.39 25.64 9.58
C THR A 550 -2.52 24.39 10.47
N ALA A 551 -2.83 24.70 11.73
CA ALA A 551 -3.13 23.81 12.84
C ALA A 551 -4.57 24.08 13.30
N GLU A 552 -5.49 24.14 12.32
CA GLU A 552 -6.90 24.41 12.55
C GLU A 552 -7.46 23.29 13.43
N VAL A 553 -7.97 23.63 14.61
CA VAL A 553 -8.89 22.71 15.28
C VAL A 553 -10.14 22.63 14.42
N HIS A 554 -10.68 21.43 14.31
CA HIS A 554 -12.09 21.15 14.04
C HIS A 554 -12.52 20.19 15.15
N ASP A 555 -13.77 19.76 15.25
CA ASP A 555 -14.20 18.96 16.40
C ASP A 555 -15.39 17.98 16.13
N PRO A 556 -15.55 17.39 14.91
CA PRO A 556 -16.84 17.06 14.26
C PRO A 556 -17.85 16.03 14.84
N VAL A 557 -17.92 15.72 16.15
CA VAL A 557 -18.96 14.77 16.64
C VAL A 557 -20.38 15.33 16.57
N THR A 558 -20.62 16.63 16.84
CA THR A 558 -21.83 17.28 16.28
C THR A 558 -21.64 17.55 14.79
N GLY A 559 -20.45 18.00 14.39
CA GLY A 559 -20.05 18.28 13.01
C GLY A 559 -19.92 19.79 12.69
N LEU A 560 -20.21 20.71 13.62
CA LEU A 560 -20.52 22.14 13.35
C LEU A 560 -19.77 23.17 14.25
N TRP A 561 -19.56 24.39 13.73
CA TRP A 561 -18.43 25.28 14.09
C TRP A 561 -18.76 26.65 14.73
N THR A 562 -17.73 27.22 15.37
CA THR A 562 -17.53 28.63 15.76
C THR A 562 -16.01 28.85 15.92
N SER A 563 -15.47 30.05 15.69
CA SER A 563 -14.01 30.30 15.53
C SER A 563 -13.33 30.97 16.74
N THR A 564 -12.06 30.63 17.03
CA THR A 564 -11.33 31.18 18.19
C THR A 564 -9.78 31.11 18.15
N GLY A 565 -9.09 30.96 17.01
CA GLY A 565 -7.60 30.96 17.01
C GLY A 565 -6.90 31.01 15.64
N SER A 566 -5.54 31.03 15.66
CA SER A 566 -4.63 31.11 14.48
C SER A 566 -3.30 30.35 14.69
N MET A 567 -2.61 30.00 13.58
CA MET A 567 -1.25 29.40 13.54
C MET A 567 -0.22 30.37 12.91
N ALA A 568 1.09 30.09 13.04
CA ALA A 568 2.17 30.93 12.51
C ALA A 568 2.99 30.29 11.36
N THR A 569 3.88 29.33 11.65
CA THR A 569 4.94 28.85 10.71
C THR A 569 5.25 27.33 10.83
N GLY A 570 6.34 26.85 10.21
CA GLY A 570 6.60 25.52 9.61
C GLY A 570 6.14 24.16 10.19
N ARG A 571 5.74 23.98 11.46
CA ARG A 571 5.39 22.63 12.01
C ARG A 571 4.17 21.96 11.35
N SER A 572 4.18 20.62 11.29
CA SER A 572 3.16 19.86 10.52
C SER A 572 2.91 18.39 10.91
N ALA A 573 2.21 17.69 10.01
CA ALA A 573 2.39 16.32 9.47
C ALA A 573 2.84 15.09 10.30
N HIS A 574 2.48 13.93 9.73
CA HIS A 574 2.69 12.55 10.14
C HIS A 574 2.84 11.65 8.89
N THR A 575 2.64 10.34 9.06
CA THR A 575 2.94 9.26 8.12
C THR A 575 3.63 8.20 8.97
N ALA A 576 2.88 7.36 9.69
CA ALA A 576 3.24 6.99 11.06
C ALA A 576 2.93 5.56 11.55
N THR A 577 3.58 5.18 12.66
CA THR A 577 3.63 3.82 13.23
C THR A 577 3.16 3.73 14.68
N LEU A 578 2.12 2.94 14.95
CA LEU A 578 1.76 2.46 16.28
C LEU A 578 2.94 1.74 16.93
N LEU A 579 3.49 2.25 18.04
CA LEU A 579 4.02 1.39 19.10
C LEU A 579 3.34 1.78 20.44
N PRO A 580 3.02 0.85 21.35
CA PRO A 580 1.90 1.07 22.28
C PRO A 580 2.26 1.79 23.58
N SER A 581 3.52 2.12 23.85
CA SER A 581 4.00 2.55 25.18
C SER A 581 3.76 4.04 25.47
N GLY A 582 2.64 4.59 24.98
CA GLY A 582 2.15 5.95 25.23
C GLY A 582 2.93 7.09 24.54
N LYS A 583 4.26 6.98 24.52
CA LYS A 583 5.22 7.95 23.98
C LYS A 583 5.23 7.96 22.44
N VAL A 584 5.80 8.99 21.81
CA VAL A 584 5.84 9.15 20.34
C VAL A 584 7.26 9.50 19.86
N LEU A 585 7.59 9.33 18.59
CA LEU A 585 8.84 9.77 17.96
C LEU A 585 8.60 10.00 16.45
N VAL A 586 9.14 11.07 15.85
CA VAL A 586 8.74 11.52 14.51
C VAL A 586 9.88 12.16 13.73
N THR A 587 9.94 11.86 12.44
CA THR A 587 10.74 12.60 11.46
C THR A 587 9.92 12.97 10.22
N GLY A 588 10.25 14.09 9.55
CA GLY A 588 9.87 14.35 8.17
C GLY A 588 9.69 15.80 7.70
N GLY A 589 9.79 16.06 6.37
CA GLY A 589 9.04 17.11 5.64
C GLY A 589 9.73 18.32 4.98
N SER A 590 8.92 19.17 4.30
CA SER A 590 9.37 20.37 3.55
C SER A 590 9.22 21.70 4.29
N ASP A 591 10.13 22.62 3.96
CA ASP A 591 10.14 24.08 4.16
C ASP A 591 10.87 24.81 3.01
N GLY A 592 11.22 24.10 1.91
CA GLY A 592 12.07 24.60 0.82
C GLY A 592 12.47 23.49 -0.17
N SER A 593 13.00 23.90 -1.33
CA SER A 593 13.13 23.10 -2.56
C SER A 593 14.16 21.95 -2.58
N VAL A 594 14.17 21.09 -1.55
CA VAL A 594 15.37 20.30 -1.22
C VAL A 594 15.15 19.04 -0.37
N PRO A 595 16.21 18.24 -0.14
CA PRO A 595 16.52 17.57 1.13
C PRO A 595 16.85 18.54 2.29
N LEU A 596 16.24 18.36 3.47
CA LEU A 596 16.57 19.04 4.73
C LEU A 596 16.07 18.24 5.97
N ALA A 597 16.73 18.50 7.10
CA ALA A 597 16.95 17.73 8.34
C ALA A 597 15.83 16.89 9.01
N ILE A 598 14.57 17.03 8.62
CA ILE A 598 13.64 17.49 9.66
C ILE A 598 12.73 16.46 10.31
N ALA A 599 12.12 16.91 11.41
CA ALA A 599 11.42 16.12 12.42
C ALA A 599 10.53 17.02 13.29
N GLU A 600 10.79 17.11 14.60
CA GLU A 600 10.41 18.25 15.46
C GLU A 600 8.98 18.30 16.04
N VAL A 601 8.69 17.34 16.93
CA VAL A 601 7.81 17.39 18.14
C VAL A 601 6.50 18.20 18.03
N TYR A 602 5.33 17.58 17.97
CA TYR A 602 4.02 18.27 18.05
C TYR A 602 2.98 17.34 18.69
N ASP A 603 3.13 17.17 20.00
CA ASP A 603 2.62 15.98 20.67
C ASP A 603 1.08 15.93 20.71
N PRO A 604 0.47 14.76 20.44
CA PRO A 604 -0.96 14.63 20.14
C PRO A 604 -1.85 14.79 21.39
N GLY A 605 -1.93 16.00 21.93
CA GLY A 605 -2.69 16.33 23.13
C GLY A 605 -2.61 17.79 23.56
N THR A 606 -1.51 18.48 23.25
CA THR A 606 -1.03 19.65 24.03
C THR A 606 -0.49 20.79 23.14
N GLY A 607 0.67 21.42 23.49
CA GLY A 607 1.48 22.33 22.64
C GLY A 607 2.37 23.35 23.40
N THR A 608 3.68 23.10 23.55
CA THR A 608 4.72 24.03 24.10
C THR A 608 6.13 23.75 23.52
N TRP A 609 6.96 24.77 23.19
CA TRP A 609 7.94 24.61 22.09
C TRP A 609 9.24 25.47 22.05
N ASN A 610 10.31 24.94 21.41
CA ASN A 610 11.51 25.63 20.86
C ASN A 610 12.43 24.66 20.01
N SER A 611 13.29 25.16 19.08
CA SER A 611 14.07 24.39 18.05
C SER A 611 15.60 24.37 18.22
N VAL A 612 16.30 23.41 17.57
CA VAL A 612 17.74 23.13 17.82
C VAL A 612 18.68 22.71 16.66
N ALA A 613 18.27 22.13 15.50
CA ALA A 613 19.21 21.33 14.67
C ALA A 613 18.99 21.30 13.13
N GLY A 614 19.97 20.75 12.38
CA GLY A 614 20.00 20.62 10.90
C GLY A 614 20.83 19.45 10.34
N MET A 615 20.50 18.95 9.12
CA MET A 615 21.04 17.76 8.41
C MET A 615 20.49 17.70 6.94
N ALA A 616 21.02 16.84 6.03
CA ALA A 616 20.86 17.03 4.57
C ALA A 616 20.76 15.81 3.58
N THR A 617 20.55 14.53 3.97
CA THR A 617 20.33 13.40 3.02
C THR A 617 18.96 12.67 3.18
N GLY A 618 18.15 12.53 2.10
CA GLY A 618 16.67 12.39 2.26
C GLY A 618 15.78 11.67 1.25
N ARG A 619 14.53 11.39 1.66
CA ARG A 619 13.61 10.33 1.18
C ARG A 619 12.12 10.73 1.40
N SER A 620 11.23 10.60 0.39
CA SER A 620 9.85 11.17 0.41
C SER A 620 8.72 10.42 1.16
N VAL A 621 7.68 9.84 0.50
CA VAL A 621 6.23 9.87 0.92
C VAL A 621 5.58 9.25 2.23
N HIS A 622 5.57 8.00 2.76
CA HIS A 622 6.20 6.61 2.56
C HIS A 622 5.13 5.67 3.32
N THR A 623 5.04 4.35 3.06
CA THR A 623 4.38 3.31 3.91
C THR A 623 5.35 2.17 4.27
N ALA A 624 5.05 1.22 5.19
CA ALA A 624 5.94 0.09 5.52
C ALA A 624 5.26 -1.10 6.24
N THR A 625 5.62 -2.35 5.90
CA THR A 625 5.00 -3.58 6.46
C THR A 625 5.60 -4.03 7.79
N LEU A 626 4.80 -4.22 8.85
CA LEU A 626 5.22 -5.01 10.01
C LEU A 626 5.31 -6.51 9.70
N LEU A 627 6.09 -7.27 10.48
CA LEU A 627 5.80 -8.66 10.85
C LEU A 627 5.66 -8.82 12.37
N PRO A 628 4.72 -9.63 12.88
CA PRO A 628 4.09 -9.43 14.70
C PRO A 628 5.02 -9.14 15.92
N SER A 629 6.30 -8.72 15.85
CA SER A 629 7.14 -8.53 17.08
C SER A 629 7.85 -7.17 17.27
N GLY A 630 8.04 -6.36 16.24
CA GLY A 630 8.12 -4.90 16.40
C GLY A 630 9.48 -4.21 16.26
N LYS A 631 10.11 -4.22 15.08
CA LYS A 631 11.36 -3.48 14.80
C LYS A 631 11.23 -2.59 13.53
N VAL A 632 11.18 -1.25 13.61
CA VAL A 632 10.85 -0.39 12.43
C VAL A 632 12.07 -0.10 11.54
N LEU A 633 11.87 -0.13 10.22
CA LEU A 633 12.73 0.46 9.19
C LEU A 633 11.88 1.04 8.07
N VAL A 634 12.43 1.98 7.29
CA VAL A 634 11.61 3.00 6.58
C VAL A 634 12.00 3.13 5.10
N THR A 635 11.05 2.85 4.19
CA THR A 635 11.27 1.88 3.09
C THR A 635 11.99 2.33 1.78
N GLY A 636 11.33 2.93 0.78
CA GLY A 636 11.97 3.16 -0.54
C GLY A 636 11.22 3.98 -1.63
N GLY A 637 11.91 4.83 -2.40
CA GLY A 637 11.39 5.62 -3.55
C GLY A 637 12.14 6.92 -3.82
N TYR A 638 11.44 8.05 -4.05
CA TYR A 638 12.03 9.31 -4.52
C TYR A 638 13.37 9.71 -3.85
N GLY A 639 14.32 10.14 -4.69
CA GLY A 639 15.74 10.24 -4.37
C GLY A 639 16.57 10.91 -5.47
N SER A 640 17.53 11.75 -5.10
CA SER A 640 18.19 12.71 -6.00
C SER A 640 19.72 12.76 -5.97
N THR A 641 20.35 12.00 -5.06
CA THR A 641 21.81 11.88 -4.98
C THR A 641 22.20 10.41 -4.90
N PHE A 642 23.19 9.99 -5.69
CA PHE A 642 23.29 8.61 -6.17
C PHE A 642 24.41 7.84 -5.46
N LEU A 643 24.24 7.72 -4.14
CA LEU A 643 25.19 7.10 -3.19
C LEU A 643 24.64 5.84 -2.50
N ALA A 644 24.17 5.94 -1.24
CA ALA A 644 24.36 4.87 -0.25
C ALA A 644 23.08 4.14 0.24
N THR A 645 22.75 4.31 1.53
CA THR A 645 22.32 3.29 2.51
C THR A 645 20.87 3.41 3.02
N ALA A 646 20.44 2.43 3.82
CA ALA A 646 19.27 2.47 4.70
C ALA A 646 19.57 3.14 6.05
N GLU A 647 20.66 2.71 6.70
CA GLU A 647 21.05 2.92 8.10
C GLU A 647 20.17 2.18 9.17
N VAL A 648 20.62 2.06 10.44
CA VAL A 648 20.03 1.17 11.51
C VAL A 648 19.66 1.88 12.84
N TYR A 649 18.47 1.57 13.41
CA TYR A 649 17.50 2.58 14.04
C TYR A 649 17.19 1.84 15.43
N ASP A 650 17.17 2.58 16.57
CA ASP A 650 16.28 2.37 17.74
C ASP A 650 15.32 3.56 17.99
N PRO A 651 13.97 3.45 17.84
CA PRO A 651 13.04 4.55 18.12
C PRO A 651 12.68 4.65 19.62
N GLY A 652 13.19 3.72 20.44
CA GLY A 652 13.22 3.88 21.89
C GLY A 652 14.29 4.85 22.38
N THR A 653 15.36 5.08 21.59
CA THR A 653 16.49 5.96 21.96
C THR A 653 16.75 7.11 20.99
N ASN A 654 16.20 7.07 19.75
CA ASN A 654 16.38 8.11 18.73
C ASN A 654 17.89 8.34 18.40
N ALA A 655 18.63 7.27 18.06
CA ALA A 655 20.12 7.25 18.00
C ALA A 655 20.74 6.55 16.75
N TRP A 656 22.06 6.77 16.53
CA TRP A 656 22.80 6.65 15.24
C TRP A 656 24.21 6.02 15.39
N ALA A 657 24.84 5.51 14.31
CA ALA A 657 26.27 5.16 14.26
C ALA A 657 26.90 5.17 12.84
N SER A 658 27.08 4.01 12.14
CA SER A 658 27.54 3.93 10.73
C SER A 658 27.24 2.57 10.06
N ALA A 659 26.68 2.56 8.84
CA ALA A 659 26.28 1.32 8.14
C ALA A 659 27.14 0.91 6.92
N GLY A 660 26.57 0.34 5.84
CA GLY A 660 27.35 -0.47 4.87
C GLY A 660 26.85 -0.51 3.42
N SER A 661 26.79 -1.72 2.84
CA SER A 661 26.71 -1.96 1.39
C SER A 661 25.60 -2.93 0.97
N LEU A 662 25.05 -2.81 -0.24
CA LEU A 662 24.33 -3.88 -0.95
C LEU A 662 24.66 -3.89 -2.46
N ALA A 663 23.80 -3.34 -3.35
CA ALA A 663 24.04 -3.21 -4.80
C ALA A 663 23.05 -2.24 -5.50
N SER A 664 21.98 -2.73 -6.14
CA SER A 664 21.09 -1.96 -7.04
C SER A 664 19.66 -2.57 -7.07
N ASP A 665 18.68 -2.02 -7.78
CA ASP A 665 18.29 -0.60 -7.95
C ASP A 665 16.75 -0.62 -7.93
N ARG A 666 16.08 0.02 -6.97
CA ARG A 666 14.77 -0.48 -6.49
C ARG A 666 13.92 0.52 -5.70
N TYR A 667 12.59 0.34 -5.58
CA TYR A 667 11.66 0.97 -4.60
C TYR A 667 10.25 0.28 -4.53
N LEU A 668 9.22 0.99 -4.02
CA LEU A 668 7.74 0.74 -3.95
C LEU A 668 7.14 -0.69 -3.94
N HIS A 669 6.29 -0.96 -2.93
CA HIS A 669 5.48 -2.18 -2.72
C HIS A 669 4.22 -1.86 -1.88
N THR A 670 3.13 -2.64 -1.93
CA THR A 670 2.15 -2.77 -0.81
C THR A 670 1.56 -4.19 -0.78
N THR A 671 1.44 -4.82 0.39
CA THR A 671 1.56 -6.29 0.48
C THR A 671 0.35 -7.00 1.10
N THR A 672 0.13 -8.24 0.65
CA THR A 672 -0.76 -9.24 1.27
C THR A 672 -0.36 -9.55 2.74
N LEU A 673 -1.27 -10.14 3.51
CA LEU A 673 -1.03 -10.88 4.76
C LEU A 673 -1.60 -12.28 4.58
N LEU A 674 -0.97 -13.32 5.12
CA LEU A 674 -1.67 -14.55 5.50
C LEU A 674 -1.37 -14.98 6.96
N PRO A 675 -0.11 -15.06 7.46
CA PRO A 675 0.09 -15.14 8.93
C PRO A 675 1.35 -14.49 9.56
N SER A 676 2.48 -14.31 8.85
CA SER A 676 3.81 -14.20 9.50
C SER A 676 4.77 -13.17 8.87
N GLY A 677 6.00 -13.54 8.48
CA GLY A 677 7.11 -12.61 8.23
C GLY A 677 7.25 -12.01 6.81
N LYS A 678 6.29 -12.29 5.94
CA LYS A 678 6.45 -12.32 4.49
C LYS A 678 6.12 -10.98 3.79
N VAL A 679 6.95 -9.96 4.01
CA VAL A 679 6.63 -8.53 3.75
C VAL A 679 6.62 -7.98 2.30
N LEU A 680 7.07 -8.70 1.27
CA LEU A 680 6.76 -8.40 -0.16
C LEU A 680 7.72 -7.48 -0.96
N VAL A 681 8.40 -8.00 -1.98
CA VAL A 681 9.04 -7.27 -3.10
C VAL A 681 8.94 -8.12 -4.37
N THR A 682 8.53 -7.58 -5.51
CA THR A 682 8.74 -8.19 -6.85
C THR A 682 9.33 -7.15 -7.83
N GLY A 683 9.04 -7.18 -9.13
CA GLY A 683 9.85 -6.49 -10.14
C GLY A 683 9.68 -4.99 -10.26
N GLY A 684 10.53 -4.30 -11.02
CA GLY A 684 10.27 -2.93 -11.48
C GLY A 684 11.43 -1.93 -11.43
N TYR A 685 11.16 -0.67 -11.04
CA TYR A 685 12.04 0.47 -11.33
C TYR A 685 13.36 0.39 -10.61
N GLY A 686 14.37 0.06 -11.41
CA GLY A 686 15.69 0.61 -11.24
C GLY A 686 15.78 2.04 -11.76
N SER A 687 15.44 2.27 -13.03
CA SER A 687 16.01 3.41 -13.76
C SER A 687 15.48 3.63 -15.19
N ARG A 688 14.18 3.44 -15.49
CA ARG A 688 13.64 3.72 -16.85
C ARG A 688 12.12 3.92 -16.99
N GLY A 689 11.33 2.89 -16.74
CA GLY A 689 10.01 2.70 -17.36
C GLY A 689 9.22 1.53 -16.75
N ARG A 690 9.10 0.39 -17.45
CA ARG A 690 8.41 -0.84 -16.99
C ARG A 690 9.14 -2.10 -17.55
N LEU A 691 9.33 -3.25 -16.89
CA LEU A 691 10.05 -4.50 -17.39
C LEU A 691 11.30 -5.03 -16.65
N ALA A 692 11.51 -6.36 -16.78
CA ALA A 692 12.61 -7.21 -16.29
C ALA A 692 12.80 -7.40 -14.77
N THR A 693 12.87 -8.69 -14.37
CA THR A 693 13.28 -9.24 -13.05
C THR A 693 12.41 -8.87 -11.84
N ALA A 694 12.24 -9.79 -10.90
CA ALA A 694 11.44 -9.67 -9.67
C ALA A 694 12.13 -10.37 -8.48
N GLU A 695 11.49 -10.50 -7.31
CA GLU A 695 12.06 -11.13 -6.11
C GLU A 695 11.06 -12.05 -5.38
N LEU A 696 11.57 -12.77 -4.38
CA LEU A 696 10.82 -13.33 -3.23
C LEU A 696 11.21 -12.52 -1.96
N TYR A 697 10.41 -12.49 -0.86
CA TYR A 697 10.71 -11.75 0.46
C TYR A 697 10.32 -12.81 3.27
N THR A 698 10.93 -12.60 4.51
CA THR A 698 12.05 -11.93 5.27
C THR A 698 12.04 -10.43 5.62
N PRO A 699 12.50 -10.08 6.84
CA PRO A 699 13.66 -9.19 6.95
C PRO A 699 14.64 -9.43 8.13
N GLU A 700 14.46 -10.42 9.03
CA GLU A 700 15.33 -10.85 10.18
C GLU A 700 16.87 -10.83 9.99
N ARG A 701 17.36 -10.69 8.75
CA ARG A 701 18.71 -11.06 8.32
C ARG A 701 19.40 -10.10 7.33
N ARG A 702 18.67 -9.08 6.82
CA ARG A 702 19.19 -7.96 6.03
C ARG A 702 19.86 -8.19 4.65
N THR A 703 20.24 -9.41 4.23
CA THR A 703 21.25 -9.62 3.14
C THR A 703 20.73 -10.47 1.96
N TRP A 704 20.09 -9.82 0.99
CA TRP A 704 19.20 -10.46 0.00
C TRP A 704 19.83 -10.81 -1.37
N ALA A 705 19.73 -12.09 -1.80
CA ALA A 705 20.34 -12.59 -3.05
C ALA A 705 19.53 -13.69 -3.78
N VAL A 706 19.85 -13.89 -5.08
CA VAL A 706 19.42 -14.94 -6.05
C VAL A 706 17.95 -14.95 -6.52
N THR A 707 17.69 -14.62 -7.80
CA THR A 707 16.43 -14.85 -8.57
C THR A 707 16.61 -14.47 -10.07
N GLY A 708 15.55 -14.48 -10.89
CA GLY A 708 15.58 -14.27 -12.36
C GLY A 708 14.31 -13.61 -12.96
N ALA A 709 13.86 -14.11 -14.13
CA ALA A 709 12.66 -13.66 -14.86
C ALA A 709 12.15 -14.73 -15.86
N LEU A 710 10.91 -14.62 -16.37
CA LEU A 710 10.33 -15.66 -17.25
C LEU A 710 9.36 -15.25 -18.39
N SER A 711 8.59 -14.14 -18.31
CA SER A 711 7.53 -13.84 -19.31
C SER A 711 7.23 -12.34 -19.58
N LEU A 712 6.00 -11.85 -19.32
CA LEU A 712 5.43 -10.56 -19.76
C LEU A 712 4.15 -10.23 -18.96
N ASN A 713 3.61 -9.02 -18.86
CA ASN A 713 4.12 -7.64 -19.03
C ASN A 713 3.32 -6.67 -18.11
N ARG A 714 3.53 -6.66 -16.78
CA ARG A 714 2.62 -6.04 -15.75
C ARG A 714 3.17 -4.86 -14.93
N GLU A 715 2.29 -3.99 -14.37
CA GLU A 715 2.65 -2.79 -13.53
C GLU A 715 1.49 -2.04 -12.76
N SER A 716 1.83 -1.40 -11.63
CA SER A 716 1.18 -0.24 -10.92
C SER A 716 -0.14 -0.43 -10.14
N HIS A 717 -0.12 -0.21 -8.81
CA HIS A 717 -1.27 -0.42 -7.88
C HIS A 717 -0.93 -0.10 -6.40
N THR A 718 -1.91 -0.16 -5.48
CA THR A 718 -1.80 -0.46 -4.02
C THR A 718 -3.11 -1.05 -3.48
N ALA A 719 -3.08 -1.88 -2.40
CA ALA A 719 -4.25 -2.66 -1.95
C ALA A 719 -4.19 -3.13 -0.46
N THR A 720 -5.31 -3.67 0.06
CA THR A 720 -5.45 -4.23 1.44
C THR A 720 -6.67 -5.21 1.57
N LEU A 721 -7.63 -5.06 2.49
CA LEU A 721 -8.25 -6.17 3.25
C LEU A 721 -9.34 -7.02 2.54
N LEU A 722 -9.03 -8.28 2.21
CA LEU A 722 -9.94 -9.41 1.92
C LEU A 722 -9.92 -10.43 3.09
N PRO A 723 -10.82 -11.44 3.15
CA PRO A 723 -10.86 -12.36 4.29
C PRO A 723 -9.74 -13.42 4.28
N THR A 724 -9.77 -14.38 3.33
CA THR A 724 -8.93 -15.59 3.42
C THR A 724 -8.45 -16.12 2.07
N GLY A 725 -7.22 -16.65 2.06
CA GLY A 725 -6.71 -17.61 1.07
C GLY A 725 -6.61 -17.24 -0.42
N LYS A 726 -7.04 -16.06 -0.89
CA LYS A 726 -7.06 -15.72 -2.33
C LYS A 726 -6.80 -14.25 -2.67
N VAL A 727 -5.94 -13.99 -3.65
CA VAL A 727 -5.63 -12.64 -4.18
C VAL A 727 -5.61 -12.69 -5.71
N LEU A 728 -5.94 -11.57 -6.36
CA LEU A 728 -6.05 -11.44 -7.80
C LEU A 728 -5.71 -10.00 -8.23
N VAL A 729 -5.35 -9.79 -9.50
CA VAL A 729 -5.18 -8.46 -10.12
C VAL A 729 -6.55 -7.83 -10.47
N THR A 730 -6.63 -6.51 -10.69
CA THR A 730 -7.86 -5.81 -11.15
C THR A 730 -7.73 -5.55 -12.66
N GLY A 731 -7.64 -6.63 -13.45
CA GLY A 731 -7.42 -6.61 -14.91
C GLY A 731 -6.09 -5.98 -15.37
N GLY A 732 -6.00 -5.60 -16.64
CA GLY A 732 -5.46 -4.27 -16.97
C GLY A 732 -4.02 -4.12 -17.46
N ALA A 733 -3.19 -3.48 -16.62
CA ALA A 733 -2.09 -2.58 -17.00
C ALA A 733 -1.00 -3.04 -17.98
N GLY A 734 -0.46 -2.03 -18.64
CA GLY A 734 0.35 -2.02 -19.86
C GLY A 734 0.49 -0.57 -20.36
N ASN A 735 1.02 -0.38 -21.57
CA ASN A 735 1.58 0.89 -22.05
C ASN A 735 0.61 2.06 -22.34
N SER A 736 -0.59 1.80 -22.84
CA SER A 736 -1.46 2.78 -23.51
C SER A 736 -2.97 2.53 -23.32
N GLY A 737 -3.61 1.72 -24.17
CA GLY A 737 -5.07 1.47 -24.14
C GLY A 737 -5.44 0.18 -23.41
N PHE A 738 -6.55 0.18 -22.68
CA PHE A 738 -6.66 -0.76 -21.54
C PHE A 738 -6.84 -2.23 -21.96
N LEU A 739 -6.21 -3.17 -21.24
CA LEU A 739 -5.82 -4.53 -21.66
C LEU A 739 -6.33 -5.60 -20.66
N THR A 740 -6.25 -6.89 -21.01
CA THR A 740 -7.26 -7.89 -20.60
C THR A 740 -7.22 -8.36 -19.14
N LEU A 741 -6.58 -9.50 -18.89
CA LEU A 741 -6.94 -10.47 -17.85
C LEU A 741 -6.44 -10.08 -16.44
N SER A 742 -6.78 -10.88 -15.43
CA SER A 742 -6.45 -10.64 -14.01
C SER A 742 -5.51 -11.69 -13.38
N GLU A 743 -5.22 -12.76 -14.11
CA GLU A 743 -4.54 -14.01 -13.73
C GLU A 743 -4.87 -14.60 -12.34
N LEU A 744 -5.67 -15.65 -12.35
CA LEU A 744 -5.91 -16.63 -11.29
C LEU A 744 -4.61 -16.98 -10.54
N TYR A 745 -4.60 -16.70 -9.22
CA TYR A 745 -3.62 -17.19 -8.16
C TYR A 745 -4.26 -19.06 -5.87
N VAL A 746 -3.47 -20.07 -5.32
CA VAL A 746 -3.39 -20.56 -3.93
C VAL A 746 -2.00 -20.13 -3.38
N PRO A 747 -1.92 -19.19 -2.42
CA PRO A 747 -0.65 -18.57 -1.99
C PRO A 747 0.07 -19.31 -0.84
#